data_AF-A0A6I6DK23-F1
#
_entry.id   AF-A0A6I6DK23-F1
#
_cell.length_a   1.000
_cell.length_b   1.000
_cell.length_c   1.000
_cell.angle_alpha   90.00
_cell.angle_beta   90.00
_cell.angle_gamma   90.00
#
_symmetry.space_group_name_H-M   'P 1'
#
loop_
_entity.id
_entity.type
_entity.pdbx_description
1 polymer ?
#
loop_
_entity_poly.entity_id
_entity_poly.type
_entity_poly.pdbx_seq_one_letter_code
_entity_poly.pdbx_strand_id
1 'polypeptide(L)'
;MTIWVSSKGVYSRRQQLAPLLGQNVERYSSPSYVMAGDLFAGWGQKANTRQIKQKAQDLGLPYWQLEDGFIGYIGHPARGGKAVSLIADPVGIYYDARQPSRLEQLIATPCDTALLARAEALTSELLRLGITKYNCYAAGSALPDALAARLHSDARPKVLLIDQVAGDLSIPGALASEADFVEMVAAARRNHPGARLLLRTHPDTRLGKKRGVLAQMQLDDVERVIDHCHPHALLNEVEAVYTVSSQMGFEALLLGKAVWCFGMPFYAGWGLTHDSKSCPRRQAQVSLPQLVAAALILYPRYLDPVLGQRCEVEQVLEVIADQLNPAPRYRRLYMVGFSLWKRAFMRAFCQPLAEELRFVRTPPKRLAADEQVLVWGSRYPELANAIRVEDGFIRSRGLGSNLCRPSSLSIDPVGIYFDSRRPSGLEQLLNQQQLSEQALGRGAALVDLLRQHGVSKYNVGTVQPFTPPADGRTLVLVVGQVDGDASILTGSPVIRSNEQLLWAVRAARPEAHILFKPHPDVVAGNRAGAISAECLARCVDSQVLDLGLTSLYPHVDELHTMTSLSGFEALVQGVKVTTWGQPFYSGWGLTEDIHPAERRQRTLPLAALVYLTLVAYPRYIDWQSGLWMSPEQLIRQLAAQGNSSSQKASRWQRWQIKLSYLAQTFR
;
A
#
# COMPACT_ATOMS: atom_id res chain seq x y z
N MET A 1 20.00 -15.21 20.65
CA MET A 1 20.12 -15.94 19.38
C MET A 1 20.26 -14.90 18.28
N THR A 2 21.36 -14.98 17.55
CA THR A 2 21.81 -14.00 16.57
C THR A 2 22.09 -14.69 15.24
N ILE A 3 21.75 -14.01 14.14
CA ILE A 3 22.10 -14.42 12.79
C ILE A 3 23.37 -13.70 12.35
N TRP A 4 24.44 -14.45 12.22
CA TRP A 4 25.76 -13.94 11.86
C TRP A 4 25.92 -13.89 10.34
N VAL A 5 26.30 -12.72 9.80
CA VAL A 5 26.58 -12.51 8.37
C VAL A 5 27.96 -11.87 8.17
N SER A 6 28.68 -12.25 7.10
CA SER A 6 30.02 -11.69 6.80
C SER A 6 29.94 -10.51 5.81
N SER A 7 28.94 -10.52 4.94
CA SER A 7 28.77 -9.55 3.85
C SER A 7 28.27 -8.20 4.37
N LYS A 8 29.02 -7.13 4.06
CA LYS A 8 28.57 -5.74 4.31
C LYS A 8 27.22 -5.44 3.65
N GLY A 9 26.96 -5.99 2.46
CA GLY A 9 25.72 -5.77 1.72
C GLY A 9 24.50 -6.51 2.30
N VAL A 10 24.73 -7.63 2.99
CA VAL A 10 23.66 -8.32 3.74
C VAL A 10 23.41 -7.57 5.05
N TYR A 11 24.47 -7.21 5.78
CA TYR A 11 24.38 -6.47 7.04
C TYR A 11 23.74 -5.08 6.87
N SER A 12 23.97 -4.39 5.74
CA SER A 12 23.32 -3.10 5.49
C SER A 12 21.79 -3.22 5.38
N ARG A 13 21.25 -4.41 5.10
CA ARG A 13 19.81 -4.72 5.06
C ARG A 13 19.25 -5.24 6.38
N ARG A 14 20.02 -5.24 7.49
CA ARG A 14 19.62 -5.85 8.78
C ARG A 14 18.25 -5.39 9.31
N GLN A 15 17.87 -4.13 9.10
CA GLN A 15 16.56 -3.62 9.52
C GLN A 15 15.39 -4.28 8.79
N GLN A 16 15.59 -4.73 7.54
CA GLN A 16 14.60 -5.47 6.76
C GLN A 16 14.68 -6.98 7.03
N LEU A 17 15.90 -7.50 7.23
CA LEU A 17 16.13 -8.93 7.43
C LEU A 17 15.70 -9.40 8.83
N ALA A 18 15.91 -8.59 9.88
CA ALA A 18 15.61 -9.02 11.24
C ALA A 18 14.12 -9.36 11.47
N PRO A 19 13.14 -8.55 11.01
CA PRO A 19 11.72 -8.91 11.09
C PRO A 19 11.38 -10.20 10.32
N LEU A 20 11.99 -10.41 9.15
CA LEU A 20 11.76 -11.59 8.31
C LEU A 20 12.33 -12.86 8.94
N LEU A 21 13.49 -12.76 9.57
CA LEU A 21 14.19 -13.90 10.15
C LEU A 21 13.78 -14.15 11.62
N GLY A 22 13.12 -13.18 12.27
CA GLY A 22 12.68 -13.27 13.67
C GLY A 22 13.83 -13.15 14.67
N GLN A 23 15.02 -12.73 14.24
CA GLN A 23 16.24 -12.64 15.05
C GLN A 23 17.10 -11.45 14.61
N ASN A 24 17.95 -10.96 15.52
CA ASN A 24 18.90 -9.90 15.20
C ASN A 24 19.93 -10.40 14.17
N VAL A 25 20.27 -9.54 13.21
CA VAL A 25 21.28 -9.81 12.17
C VAL A 25 22.51 -8.99 12.46
N GLU A 26 23.60 -9.65 12.82
CA GLU A 26 24.86 -9.02 13.20
C GLU A 26 26.00 -9.39 12.25
N ARG A 27 26.97 -8.48 12.14
CA ARG A 27 28.15 -8.73 11.32
C ARG A 27 29.15 -9.58 12.10
N TYR A 28 29.52 -10.72 11.53
CA TYR A 28 30.56 -11.56 12.10
C TYR A 28 31.95 -10.95 11.82
N SER A 29 32.71 -10.67 12.88
CA SER A 29 34.11 -10.29 12.83
C SER A 29 34.88 -10.86 14.02
N SER A 30 36.02 -11.49 13.80
CA SER A 30 36.85 -11.96 14.91
C SER A 30 37.34 -10.76 15.74
N PRO A 31 37.21 -10.77 17.09
CA PRO A 31 36.55 -11.77 17.93
C PRO A 31 35.04 -11.48 18.10
N SER A 32 34.17 -12.36 17.59
CA SER A 32 32.72 -12.36 17.88
C SER A 32 32.41 -13.56 18.77
N TYR A 33 31.68 -13.35 19.86
CA TYR A 33 31.29 -14.44 20.76
C TYR A 33 30.00 -15.09 20.25
N VAL A 34 30.11 -16.30 19.72
CA VAL A 34 28.99 -17.04 19.13
C VAL A 34 28.37 -17.96 20.18
N MET A 35 27.07 -17.84 20.41
CA MET A 35 26.34 -18.57 21.44
C MET A 35 25.69 -19.85 20.91
N ALA A 36 25.39 -20.78 21.80
CA ALA A 36 24.50 -21.91 21.47
C ALA A 36 23.12 -21.38 21.04
N GLY A 37 22.65 -21.79 19.86
CA GLY A 37 21.40 -21.32 19.24
C GLY A 37 21.55 -20.16 18.26
N ASP A 38 22.76 -19.62 18.08
CA ASP A 38 23.06 -18.73 16.96
C ASP A 38 23.11 -19.52 15.63
N LEU A 39 22.98 -18.81 14.51
CA LEU A 39 23.17 -19.40 13.19
C LEU A 39 23.92 -18.44 12.27
N PHE A 40 24.47 -18.98 11.19
CA PHE A 40 25.15 -18.21 10.16
C PHE A 40 24.28 -18.09 8.91
N ALA A 41 24.42 -16.97 8.18
CA ALA A 41 23.70 -16.79 6.93
C ALA A 41 24.57 -16.13 5.85
N GLY A 42 24.28 -16.48 4.60
CA GLY A 42 24.93 -15.90 3.42
C GLY A 42 23.99 -15.81 2.23
N TRP A 43 24.28 -14.91 1.29
CA TRP A 43 23.42 -14.67 0.13
C TRP A 43 23.75 -15.61 -1.02
N GLY A 44 22.89 -16.62 -1.23
CA GLY A 44 23.04 -17.64 -2.25
C GLY A 44 24.39 -18.36 -2.20
N GLN A 45 24.86 -18.79 -3.37
CA GLN A 45 26.09 -19.56 -3.57
C GLN A 45 27.28 -18.69 -4.02
N LYS A 46 27.27 -17.39 -3.69
CA LYS A 46 28.34 -16.46 -4.08
C LYS A 46 29.67 -16.85 -3.45
N ALA A 47 30.79 -16.58 -4.12
CA ALA A 47 32.12 -16.95 -3.61
C ALA A 47 32.41 -16.40 -2.20
N ASN A 48 31.87 -15.22 -1.87
CA ASN A 48 32.02 -14.58 -0.56
C ASN A 48 31.22 -15.27 0.58
N THR A 49 30.35 -16.24 0.29
CA THR A 49 29.62 -17.01 1.32
C THR A 49 30.35 -18.27 1.76
N ARG A 50 31.39 -18.71 1.03
CA ARG A 50 32.13 -19.95 1.33
C ARG A 50 32.75 -19.95 2.74
N GLN A 51 33.42 -18.86 3.10
CA GLN A 51 34.11 -18.75 4.39
C GLN A 51 33.14 -18.81 5.58
N ILE A 52 32.00 -18.12 5.48
CA ILE A 52 31.01 -18.10 6.57
C ILE A 52 30.25 -19.43 6.67
N LYS A 53 30.03 -20.11 5.53
CA LYS A 53 29.49 -21.47 5.50
C LYS A 53 30.44 -22.49 6.13
N GLN A 54 31.73 -22.43 5.80
CA GLN A 54 32.75 -23.27 6.44
C GLN A 54 32.80 -23.01 7.95
N LYS A 55 32.75 -21.74 8.37
CA LYS A 55 32.77 -21.40 9.79
C LYS A 55 31.56 -21.97 10.55
N ALA A 56 30.37 -21.96 9.94
CA ALA A 56 29.19 -22.59 10.51
C ALA A 56 29.40 -24.09 10.72
N GLN A 57 30.01 -24.77 9.74
CA GLN A 57 30.35 -26.19 9.82
C GLN A 57 31.39 -26.47 10.92
N ASP A 58 32.46 -25.68 10.99
CA ASP A 58 33.53 -25.82 12.00
C ASP A 58 32.99 -25.66 13.43
N LEU A 59 31.94 -24.85 13.61
CA LEU A 59 31.29 -24.60 14.89
C LEU A 59 30.08 -25.51 15.15
N GLY A 60 29.70 -26.38 14.20
CA GLY A 60 28.51 -27.22 14.32
C GLY A 60 27.20 -26.44 14.39
N LEU A 61 27.14 -25.23 13.82
CA LEU A 61 25.97 -24.36 13.87
C LEU A 61 25.21 -24.33 12.53
N PRO A 62 23.89 -24.06 12.53
CA PRO A 62 23.10 -24.01 11.30
C PRO A 62 23.60 -22.92 10.34
N TYR A 63 23.44 -23.17 9.04
CA TYR A 63 23.73 -22.21 7.98
C TYR A 63 22.52 -22.00 7.08
N TRP A 64 22.04 -20.77 6.95
CA TRP A 64 20.92 -20.41 6.09
C TRP A 64 21.39 -19.72 4.81
N GLN A 65 20.85 -20.16 3.67
CA GLN A 65 21.06 -19.53 2.38
C GLN A 65 19.92 -18.54 2.12
N LEU A 66 20.30 -17.28 1.94
CA LEU A 66 19.38 -16.17 1.71
C LEU A 66 19.30 -15.84 0.22
N GLU A 67 18.11 -15.54 -0.28
CA GLU A 67 17.88 -14.97 -1.62
C GLU A 67 16.66 -14.07 -1.64
N ASP A 68 16.50 -13.29 -2.71
CA ASP A 68 15.24 -12.59 -2.98
C ASP A 68 14.12 -13.62 -3.23
N GLY A 69 12.93 -13.39 -2.69
CA GLY A 69 11.78 -14.24 -3.00
C GLY A 69 11.25 -14.03 -4.42
N PHE A 70 10.30 -14.90 -4.82
CA PHE A 70 9.78 -14.93 -6.19
C PHE A 70 8.92 -13.71 -6.52
N ILE A 71 8.15 -13.19 -5.56
CA ILE A 71 7.57 -11.84 -5.63
C ILE A 71 8.53 -10.92 -4.89
N GLY A 72 9.55 -10.43 -5.59
CA GLY A 72 10.75 -9.90 -4.96
C GLY A 72 10.63 -8.42 -4.57
N TYR A 73 10.09 -7.59 -5.47
CA TYR A 73 10.22 -6.14 -5.37
C TYR A 73 9.00 -5.37 -5.85
N ILE A 74 8.73 -4.25 -5.16
CA ILE A 74 8.02 -3.10 -5.72
C ILE A 74 9.04 -2.25 -6.48
N GLY A 75 8.80 -2.04 -7.78
CA GLY A 75 9.79 -1.47 -8.68
C GLY A 75 10.92 -2.45 -9.01
N HIS A 76 12.09 -1.91 -9.37
CA HIS A 76 13.28 -2.70 -9.73
C HIS A 76 14.45 -2.37 -8.81
N PRO A 77 15.20 -3.36 -8.28
CA PRO A 77 16.30 -3.12 -7.34
C PRO A 77 17.38 -2.16 -7.88
N ALA A 78 17.69 -2.24 -9.17
CA ALA A 78 18.65 -1.33 -9.81
C ALA A 78 18.21 0.15 -9.85
N ARG A 79 16.93 0.44 -9.57
CA ARG A 79 16.34 1.79 -9.52
C ARG A 79 15.83 2.14 -8.12
N GLY A 80 16.34 1.49 -7.08
CA GLY A 80 15.92 1.74 -5.69
C GLY A 80 14.59 1.10 -5.30
N GLY A 81 14.15 0.05 -6.03
CA GLY A 81 12.97 -0.73 -5.68
C GLY A 81 13.04 -1.32 -4.28
N LYS A 82 11.87 -1.55 -3.67
CA LYS A 82 11.72 -2.01 -2.29
C LYS A 82 11.54 -3.53 -2.28
N ALA A 83 12.40 -4.25 -1.57
CA ALA A 83 12.27 -5.69 -1.40
C ALA A 83 11.05 -5.99 -0.50
N VAL A 84 10.25 -6.98 -0.90
CA VAL A 84 9.03 -7.39 -0.19
C VAL A 84 9.02 -8.87 0.21
N SER A 85 10.04 -9.63 -0.18
CA SER A 85 10.18 -11.02 0.25
C SER A 85 11.63 -11.48 0.35
N LEU A 86 11.86 -12.49 1.18
CA LEU A 86 13.14 -13.13 1.43
C LEU A 86 12.96 -14.64 1.47
N ILE A 87 13.81 -15.34 0.72
CA ILE A 87 14.03 -16.77 0.91
C ILE A 87 15.10 -16.95 1.99
N ALA A 88 14.83 -17.82 2.94
CA ALA A 88 15.78 -18.23 3.98
C ALA A 88 15.76 -19.76 4.10
N ASP A 89 16.65 -20.42 3.38
CA ASP A 89 16.68 -21.88 3.22
C ASP A 89 17.74 -22.52 4.14
N PRO A 90 17.34 -23.34 5.13
CA PRO A 90 18.26 -24.03 6.05
C PRO A 90 18.90 -25.31 5.48
N VAL A 91 18.46 -25.78 4.31
CA VAL A 91 18.88 -27.05 3.70
C VAL A 91 19.81 -26.81 2.50
N GLY A 92 19.36 -25.94 1.59
CA GLY A 92 19.96 -25.75 0.27
C GLY A 92 19.61 -24.38 -0.28
N ILE A 93 19.44 -24.27 -1.59
CA ILE A 93 18.83 -23.10 -2.21
C ILE A 93 18.06 -23.53 -3.45
N TYR A 94 16.89 -22.93 -3.69
CA TYR A 94 15.92 -23.38 -4.70
C TYR A 94 16.47 -23.58 -6.12
N TYR A 95 17.47 -22.80 -6.53
CA TYR A 95 18.06 -22.89 -7.87
C TYR A 95 19.16 -23.94 -8.00
N ASP A 96 19.56 -24.63 -6.92
CA ASP A 96 20.66 -25.58 -6.92
C ASP A 96 20.16 -27.03 -6.84
N ALA A 97 19.93 -27.63 -8.01
CA ALA A 97 19.48 -29.01 -8.15
C ALA A 97 20.57 -30.07 -7.89
N ARG A 98 21.81 -29.68 -7.56
CA ARG A 98 22.87 -30.64 -7.19
C ARG A 98 22.67 -31.20 -5.77
N GLN A 99 21.91 -30.49 -4.94
CA GLN A 99 21.63 -30.85 -3.55
C GLN A 99 20.15 -30.62 -3.23
N PRO A 100 19.62 -31.21 -2.15
CA PRO A 100 18.26 -30.89 -1.68
C PRO A 100 18.13 -29.42 -1.28
N SER A 101 16.91 -28.90 -1.33
CA SER A 101 16.55 -27.58 -0.79
C SER A 101 15.30 -27.69 0.07
N ARG A 102 15.03 -26.69 0.91
CA ARG A 102 13.79 -26.65 1.68
C ARG A 102 12.58 -26.55 0.74
N LEU A 103 12.71 -25.85 -0.39
CA LEU A 103 11.64 -25.79 -1.38
C LEU A 103 11.35 -27.16 -2.01
N GLU A 104 12.39 -27.95 -2.35
CA GLU A 104 12.21 -29.31 -2.87
C GLU A 104 11.43 -30.20 -1.90
N GLN A 105 11.72 -30.09 -0.60
CA GLN A 105 10.97 -30.78 0.45
C GLN A 105 9.51 -30.30 0.56
N LEU A 106 9.27 -29.00 0.47
CA LEU A 106 7.92 -28.42 0.52
C LEU A 106 7.08 -28.84 -0.68
N ILE A 107 7.65 -28.86 -1.89
CA ILE A 107 6.94 -29.31 -3.11
C ILE A 107 6.55 -30.79 -2.99
N ALA A 108 7.45 -31.64 -2.47
CA ALA A 108 7.19 -33.06 -2.30
C ALA A 108 6.16 -33.37 -1.20
N THR A 109 5.86 -32.42 -0.31
CA THR A 109 4.91 -32.60 0.80
C THR A 109 3.48 -32.37 0.30
N PRO A 110 2.55 -33.35 0.43
CA PRO A 110 1.16 -33.16 0.05
C PRO A 110 0.50 -32.01 0.81
N CYS A 111 -0.27 -31.18 0.11
CA CYS A 111 -1.05 -30.09 0.69
C CYS A 111 -2.49 -30.53 0.99
N ASP A 112 -3.09 -29.98 2.04
CA ASP A 112 -4.53 -30.14 2.28
C ASP A 112 -5.38 -29.32 1.30
N THR A 113 -6.69 -29.58 1.27
CA THR A 113 -7.62 -28.92 0.36
C THR A 113 -7.72 -27.41 0.58
N ALA A 114 -7.54 -26.94 1.82
CA ALA A 114 -7.62 -25.52 2.14
C ALA A 114 -6.41 -24.75 1.60
N LEU A 115 -5.21 -25.31 1.72
CA LEU A 115 -3.99 -24.73 1.19
C LEU A 115 -3.96 -24.75 -0.35
N LEU A 116 -4.49 -25.81 -0.98
CA LEU A 116 -4.65 -25.86 -2.44
C LEU A 116 -5.61 -24.77 -2.93
N ALA A 117 -6.77 -24.60 -2.27
CA ALA A 117 -7.72 -23.53 -2.59
C ALA A 117 -7.12 -22.13 -2.37
N ARG A 118 -6.34 -21.94 -1.29
CA ARG A 118 -5.58 -20.70 -1.05
C ARG A 118 -4.60 -20.42 -2.19
N ALA A 119 -3.88 -21.43 -2.66
CA ALA A 119 -2.92 -21.29 -3.76
C ALA A 119 -3.58 -20.97 -5.11
N GLU A 120 -4.76 -21.52 -5.39
CA GLU A 120 -5.56 -21.21 -6.59
C GLU A 120 -6.08 -19.77 -6.56
N ALA A 121 -6.64 -19.34 -5.41
CA ALA A 121 -7.08 -17.96 -5.22
C ALA A 121 -5.91 -16.98 -5.36
N LEU A 122 -4.76 -17.30 -4.76
CA LEU A 122 -3.54 -16.50 -4.88
C LEU A 122 -3.05 -16.39 -6.32
N THR A 123 -3.07 -17.50 -7.07
CA THR A 123 -2.67 -17.54 -8.49
C THR A 123 -3.59 -16.64 -9.31
N SER A 124 -4.90 -16.76 -9.10
CA SER A 124 -5.91 -15.97 -9.79
C SER A 124 -5.69 -14.47 -9.56
N GLU A 125 -5.44 -14.08 -8.31
CA GLU A 125 -5.21 -12.68 -7.93
C GLU A 125 -3.88 -12.14 -8.46
N LEU A 126 -2.80 -12.92 -8.37
CA LEU A 126 -1.49 -12.58 -8.92
C LEU A 126 -1.58 -12.33 -10.43
N LEU A 127 -2.27 -13.20 -11.17
CA LEU A 127 -2.46 -13.05 -12.62
C LEU A 127 -3.34 -11.86 -12.96
N ARG A 128 -4.45 -11.66 -12.23
CA ARG A 128 -5.37 -10.52 -12.41
C ARG A 128 -4.65 -9.19 -12.23
N LEU A 129 -3.76 -9.10 -11.23
CA LEU A 129 -2.97 -7.89 -10.94
C LEU A 129 -1.73 -7.75 -11.83
N GLY A 130 -1.32 -8.81 -12.54
CA GLY A 130 -0.08 -8.82 -13.31
C GLY A 130 1.18 -8.83 -12.42
N ILE A 131 1.14 -9.42 -11.23
CA ILE A 131 2.28 -9.36 -10.32
C ILE A 131 3.38 -10.34 -10.76
N THR A 132 4.62 -9.85 -10.86
CA THR A 132 5.81 -10.61 -11.25
C THR A 132 6.93 -10.39 -10.21
N LYS A 133 8.16 -10.82 -10.49
CA LYS A 133 9.32 -10.61 -9.60
C LYS A 133 9.62 -9.14 -9.36
N TYR A 134 9.57 -8.33 -10.42
CA TYR A 134 9.86 -6.89 -10.39
C TYR A 134 8.63 -6.10 -10.84
N ASN A 135 7.93 -5.49 -9.89
CA ASN A 135 6.65 -4.83 -10.15
C ASN A 135 6.86 -3.35 -10.51
N CYS A 136 7.36 -3.10 -11.73
CA CYS A 136 7.68 -1.77 -12.25
C CYS A 136 6.79 -1.33 -13.43
N TYR A 137 5.67 -2.00 -13.63
CA TYR A 137 4.74 -1.80 -14.74
C TYR A 137 3.44 -1.13 -14.24
N ALA A 138 2.74 -0.43 -15.14
CA ALA A 138 1.46 0.21 -14.83
C ALA A 138 0.32 -0.82 -14.73
N ALA A 139 -0.79 -0.44 -14.10
CA ALA A 139 -1.98 -1.29 -14.02
C ALA A 139 -2.47 -1.68 -15.43
N GLY A 140 -2.76 -2.96 -15.66
CA GLY A 140 -3.26 -3.43 -16.96
C GLY A 140 -2.29 -3.25 -18.12
N SER A 141 -0.98 -3.23 -17.86
CA SER A 141 0.04 -3.04 -18.90
C SER A 141 -0.07 -4.09 -20.00
N ALA A 142 -0.60 -3.67 -21.15
CA ALA A 142 -0.53 -4.42 -22.39
C ALA A 142 0.89 -4.40 -22.98
N LEU A 143 1.08 -5.08 -24.11
CA LEU A 143 2.28 -4.87 -24.90
C LEU A 143 2.31 -3.44 -25.46
N PRO A 144 3.50 -2.82 -25.57
CA PRO A 144 3.64 -1.57 -26.31
C PRO A 144 3.10 -1.70 -27.73
N ASP A 145 2.39 -0.69 -28.23
CA ASP A 145 1.69 -0.74 -29.53
C ASP A 145 2.57 -1.20 -30.69
N ALA A 146 3.80 -0.70 -30.76
CA ALA A 146 4.77 -1.10 -31.80
C ALA A 146 5.17 -2.58 -31.70
N LEU A 147 5.32 -3.10 -30.48
CA LEU A 147 5.60 -4.52 -30.26
C LEU A 147 4.38 -5.36 -30.60
N ALA A 148 3.18 -4.96 -30.15
CA ALA A 148 1.94 -5.65 -30.46
C ALA A 148 1.74 -5.74 -31.98
N ALA A 149 1.82 -4.62 -32.71
CA ALA A 149 1.71 -4.59 -34.16
C ALA A 149 2.73 -5.50 -34.85
N ARG A 150 4.00 -5.53 -34.41
CA ARG A 150 5.03 -6.41 -34.95
C ARG A 150 4.80 -7.89 -34.65
N LEU A 151 4.23 -8.22 -33.49
CA LEU A 151 3.88 -9.60 -33.16
C LEU A 151 2.61 -10.04 -33.88
N HIS A 152 1.64 -9.16 -34.10
CA HIS A 152 0.36 -9.46 -34.75
C HIS A 152 0.37 -9.35 -36.28
N SER A 153 1.42 -8.76 -36.87
CA SER A 153 1.57 -8.67 -38.33
C SER A 153 1.83 -10.00 -39.03
N ASP A 154 2.12 -11.06 -38.28
CA ASP A 154 2.37 -12.40 -38.78
C ASP A 154 1.59 -13.40 -37.91
N ALA A 155 0.76 -14.20 -38.57
CA ALA A 155 -0.16 -15.15 -37.95
C ALA A 155 0.53 -16.46 -37.49
N ARG A 156 1.81 -16.66 -37.79
CA ARG A 156 2.54 -17.86 -37.34
C ARG A 156 2.52 -17.97 -35.81
N PRO A 157 2.45 -19.21 -35.27
CA PRO A 157 2.71 -19.49 -33.86
C PRO A 157 3.99 -18.83 -33.35
N LYS A 158 4.00 -18.40 -32.10
CA LYS A 158 5.17 -17.78 -31.48
C LYS A 158 5.67 -18.65 -30.32
N VAL A 159 6.98 -18.85 -30.28
CA VAL A 159 7.68 -19.58 -29.21
C VAL A 159 8.67 -18.63 -28.55
N LEU A 160 8.63 -18.55 -27.22
CA LEU A 160 9.52 -17.67 -26.46
C LEU A 160 10.73 -18.44 -25.91
N LEU A 161 11.93 -18.02 -26.30
CA LEU A 161 13.19 -18.44 -25.73
C LEU A 161 13.61 -17.42 -24.67
N ILE A 162 13.83 -17.85 -23.43
CA ILE A 162 14.21 -16.96 -22.34
C ILE A 162 15.73 -16.97 -22.17
N ASP A 163 16.37 -15.82 -22.40
CA ASP A 163 17.79 -15.63 -22.13
C ASP A 163 18.05 -15.41 -20.63
N GLN A 164 19.26 -15.70 -20.18
CA GLN A 164 19.74 -15.39 -18.83
C GLN A 164 21.11 -14.70 -18.91
N VAL A 165 21.44 -14.00 -17.82
CA VAL A 165 22.72 -13.32 -17.70
C VAL A 165 23.85 -14.35 -17.64
N ALA A 166 24.90 -14.19 -18.46
CA ALA A 166 26.08 -15.06 -18.40
C ALA A 166 26.73 -15.01 -17.01
N GLY A 167 27.08 -16.18 -16.47
CA GLY A 167 27.62 -16.32 -15.12
C GLY A 167 26.59 -16.24 -13.97
N ASP A 168 25.29 -16.24 -14.28
CA ASP A 168 24.24 -16.46 -13.27
C ASP A 168 24.45 -17.83 -12.59
N LEU A 169 24.48 -17.84 -11.25
CA LEU A 169 24.73 -19.04 -10.46
C LEU A 169 23.58 -20.07 -10.55
N SER A 170 22.39 -19.64 -10.96
CA SER A 170 21.27 -20.54 -11.24
C SER A 170 21.53 -21.45 -12.45
N ILE A 171 22.36 -21.05 -13.42
CA ILE A 171 22.68 -21.87 -14.59
C ILE A 171 23.42 -23.17 -14.18
N PRO A 172 24.61 -23.11 -13.55
CA PRO A 172 25.28 -24.32 -13.08
C PRO A 172 24.53 -24.99 -11.91
N GLY A 173 23.78 -24.22 -11.10
CA GLY A 173 22.91 -24.78 -10.06
C GLY A 173 21.82 -25.68 -10.64
N ALA A 174 21.26 -25.32 -11.79
CA ALA A 174 20.25 -26.07 -12.52
C ALA A 174 20.85 -27.19 -13.40
N LEU A 175 22.07 -27.67 -13.10
CA LEU A 175 22.76 -28.70 -13.89
C LEU A 175 22.98 -28.33 -15.35
N ALA A 176 23.03 -27.02 -15.65
CA ALA A 176 23.13 -26.50 -17.01
C ALA A 176 24.41 -25.68 -17.22
N SER A 177 24.67 -25.38 -18.49
CA SER A 177 25.83 -24.68 -19.02
C SER A 177 25.40 -23.83 -20.22
N GLU A 178 26.33 -23.07 -20.80
CA GLU A 178 26.05 -22.32 -22.03
C GLU A 178 25.65 -23.23 -23.21
N ALA A 179 26.15 -24.48 -23.24
CA ALA A 179 25.79 -25.45 -24.28
C ALA A 179 24.29 -25.79 -24.26
N ASP A 180 23.67 -25.80 -23.07
CA ASP A 180 22.24 -26.08 -22.93
C ASP A 180 21.36 -24.96 -23.50
N PHE A 181 21.86 -23.71 -23.55
CA PHE A 181 21.18 -22.62 -24.26
C PHE A 181 21.20 -22.84 -25.77
N VAL A 182 22.32 -23.32 -26.33
CA VAL A 182 22.42 -23.65 -27.76
C VAL A 182 21.48 -24.80 -28.11
N GLU A 183 21.47 -25.85 -27.30
CA GLU A 183 20.56 -26.98 -27.48
C GLU A 183 19.09 -26.57 -27.32
N MET A 184 18.78 -25.66 -26.40
CA MET A 184 17.44 -25.08 -26.25
C MET A 184 16.96 -24.41 -27.55
N VAL A 185 17.80 -23.60 -28.21
CA VAL A 185 17.46 -22.99 -29.51
C VAL A 185 17.28 -24.06 -30.58
N ALA A 186 18.19 -25.04 -30.65
CA ALA A 186 18.13 -26.11 -31.64
C ALA A 186 16.85 -26.96 -31.48
N ALA A 187 16.47 -27.29 -30.24
CA ALA A 187 15.25 -28.03 -29.94
C ALA A 187 14.00 -27.22 -30.27
N ALA A 188 13.96 -25.92 -29.98
CA ALA A 188 12.83 -25.07 -30.36
C ALA A 188 12.62 -25.05 -31.89
N ARG A 189 13.70 -24.97 -32.68
CA ARG A 189 13.64 -25.07 -34.15
C ARG A 189 13.08 -26.41 -34.62
N ARG A 190 13.52 -27.52 -34.02
CA ARG A 190 13.06 -28.87 -34.38
C ARG A 190 11.61 -29.11 -34.00
N ASN A 191 11.19 -28.67 -32.81
CA ASN A 191 9.85 -28.93 -32.29
C ASN A 191 8.80 -27.99 -32.91
N HIS A 192 9.22 -26.81 -33.39
CA HIS A 192 8.32 -25.80 -33.93
C HIS A 192 8.84 -25.20 -35.26
N PRO A 193 8.99 -26.01 -36.33
CA PRO A 193 9.64 -25.57 -37.58
C PRO A 193 8.91 -24.45 -38.32
N GLY A 194 7.61 -24.28 -38.08
CA GLY A 194 6.79 -23.20 -38.67
C GLY A 194 6.58 -22.00 -37.76
N ALA A 195 7.13 -21.99 -36.54
CA ALA A 195 6.90 -20.92 -35.58
C ALA A 195 7.90 -19.77 -35.74
N ARG A 196 7.48 -18.58 -35.30
CA ARG A 196 8.38 -17.47 -35.02
C ARG A 196 9.07 -17.71 -33.68
N LEU A 197 10.40 -17.73 -33.68
CA LEU A 197 11.18 -17.84 -32.46
C LEU A 197 11.48 -16.43 -31.93
N LEU A 198 11.08 -16.17 -30.69
CA LEU A 198 11.27 -14.89 -30.01
C LEU A 198 12.31 -15.07 -28.89
N LEU A 199 13.37 -14.28 -28.86
CA LEU A 199 14.33 -14.25 -27.77
C LEU A 199 14.03 -13.11 -26.79
N ARG A 200 13.60 -13.45 -25.57
CA ARG A 200 13.49 -12.47 -24.48
C ARG A 200 14.85 -12.26 -23.83
N THR A 201 15.41 -11.07 -24.01
CA THR A 201 16.63 -10.67 -23.29
C THR A 201 16.31 -10.27 -21.85
N HIS A 202 17.22 -10.58 -20.93
CA HIS A 202 17.04 -10.28 -19.51
C HIS A 202 17.01 -8.75 -19.26
N PRO A 203 16.12 -8.21 -18.40
CA PRO A 203 16.01 -6.76 -18.15
C PRO A 203 17.34 -6.07 -17.80
N ASP A 204 18.19 -6.72 -16.99
CA ASP A 204 19.51 -6.19 -16.59
C ASP A 204 20.51 -6.01 -17.74
N THR A 205 20.36 -6.71 -18.87
CA THR A 205 21.26 -6.50 -20.02
C THR A 205 21.01 -5.15 -20.69
N ARG A 206 19.82 -4.57 -20.51
CA ARG A 206 19.47 -3.23 -21.02
C ARG A 206 20.15 -2.11 -20.24
N LEU A 207 20.57 -2.40 -19.01
CA LEU A 207 21.32 -1.45 -18.17
C LEU A 207 22.83 -1.47 -18.45
N GLY A 208 23.28 -2.20 -19.50
CA GLY A 208 24.63 -2.13 -20.06
C GLY A 208 25.75 -2.80 -19.24
N LYS A 209 25.46 -3.34 -18.05
CA LYS A 209 26.49 -3.90 -17.15
C LYS A 209 26.78 -5.38 -17.34
N LYS A 210 25.87 -6.15 -17.97
CA LYS A 210 26.00 -7.60 -18.17
C LYS A 210 25.39 -8.01 -19.52
N ARG A 211 25.90 -9.08 -20.13
CA ARG A 211 25.40 -9.64 -21.39
C ARG A 211 24.73 -11.00 -21.16
N GLY A 212 23.71 -11.31 -21.96
CA GLY A 212 23.01 -12.59 -21.92
C GLY A 212 23.74 -13.66 -22.73
N VAL A 213 23.49 -14.93 -22.41
CA VAL A 213 24.16 -16.09 -23.04
C VAL A 213 23.78 -16.22 -24.51
N LEU A 214 22.50 -16.06 -24.86
CA LEU A 214 22.06 -16.11 -26.25
C LEU A 214 22.19 -14.76 -26.95
N ALA A 215 22.06 -13.65 -26.21
CA ALA A 215 22.17 -12.32 -26.77
C ALA A 215 23.55 -12.02 -27.41
N GLN A 216 24.61 -12.74 -27.03
CA GLN A 216 25.94 -12.63 -27.63
C GLN A 216 26.14 -13.48 -28.89
N MET A 217 25.20 -14.38 -29.20
CA MET A 217 25.26 -15.26 -30.37
C MET A 217 24.55 -14.63 -31.57
N GLN A 218 25.00 -14.98 -32.78
CA GLN A 218 24.31 -14.62 -34.02
C GLN A 218 23.23 -15.67 -34.31
N LEU A 219 21.98 -15.25 -34.30
CA LEU A 219 20.79 -16.09 -34.49
C LEU A 219 19.84 -15.36 -35.46
N ASP A 220 20.08 -15.50 -36.76
CA ASP A 220 19.43 -14.67 -37.80
C ASP A 220 17.91 -14.97 -37.95
N ASP A 221 17.48 -16.16 -37.55
CA ASP A 221 16.09 -16.64 -37.57
C ASP A 221 15.33 -16.41 -36.24
N VAL A 222 15.97 -15.79 -35.25
CA VAL A 222 15.37 -15.55 -33.92
C VAL A 222 15.19 -14.04 -33.68
N GLU A 223 13.94 -13.62 -33.54
CA GLU A 223 13.60 -12.21 -33.30
C GLU A 223 13.86 -11.82 -31.84
N ARG A 224 14.61 -10.74 -31.63
CA ARG A 224 14.93 -10.26 -30.27
C ARG A 224 13.86 -9.30 -29.74
N VAL A 225 13.25 -9.66 -28.60
CA VAL A 225 12.29 -8.80 -27.88
C VAL A 225 13.01 -7.98 -26.80
N ILE A 226 13.57 -6.85 -27.22
CA ILE A 226 14.30 -5.89 -26.35
C ILE A 226 13.39 -4.79 -25.77
N ASP A 227 12.11 -4.80 -26.13
CA ASP A 227 11.11 -3.82 -25.72
C ASP A 227 10.81 -3.89 -24.23
N HIS A 228 10.59 -2.73 -23.59
CA HIS A 228 10.13 -2.67 -22.19
C HIS A 228 8.65 -3.02 -22.13
N CYS A 229 8.39 -4.30 -21.90
CA CYS A 229 7.06 -4.88 -21.81
C CYS A 229 6.92 -5.75 -20.57
N HIS A 230 5.67 -5.90 -20.13
CA HIS A 230 5.27 -6.73 -19.00
C HIS A 230 5.49 -8.22 -19.32
N PRO A 231 6.09 -9.03 -18.42
CA PRO A 231 6.32 -10.46 -18.66
C PRO A 231 5.05 -11.23 -19.02
N HIS A 232 3.98 -11.09 -18.23
CA HIS A 232 2.71 -11.78 -18.48
C HIS A 232 2.06 -11.38 -19.82
N ALA A 233 2.10 -10.11 -20.21
CA ALA A 233 1.59 -9.67 -21.51
C ALA A 233 2.34 -10.34 -22.67
N LEU A 234 3.66 -10.48 -22.56
CA LEU A 234 4.46 -11.19 -23.57
C LEU A 234 4.21 -12.69 -23.56
N LEU A 235 4.08 -13.30 -22.38
CA LEU A 235 3.78 -14.73 -22.24
C LEU A 235 2.42 -15.09 -22.82
N ASN A 236 1.44 -14.19 -22.74
CA ASN A 236 0.12 -14.40 -23.33
C ASN A 236 0.15 -14.49 -24.87
N GLU A 237 1.14 -13.88 -25.54
CA GLU A 237 1.30 -13.91 -26.99
C GLU A 237 1.98 -15.17 -27.55
N VAL A 238 2.44 -16.08 -26.70
CA VAL A 238 3.20 -17.28 -27.13
C VAL A 238 2.50 -18.57 -26.75
N GLU A 239 2.76 -19.62 -27.52
CA GLU A 239 2.20 -20.97 -27.30
C GLU A 239 3.09 -21.81 -26.37
N ALA A 240 4.41 -21.67 -26.51
CA ALA A 240 5.38 -22.41 -25.73
C ALA A 240 6.53 -21.51 -25.28
N VAL A 241 7.12 -21.88 -24.14
CA VAL A 241 8.23 -21.18 -23.51
C VAL A 241 9.39 -22.15 -23.29
N TYR A 242 10.56 -21.78 -23.76
CA TYR A 242 11.80 -22.51 -23.60
C TYR A 242 12.71 -21.74 -22.65
N THR A 243 13.20 -22.41 -21.62
CA THR A 243 14.05 -21.81 -20.60
C THR A 243 15.09 -22.78 -20.08
N VAL A 244 16.23 -22.24 -19.64
CA VAL A 244 17.20 -23.04 -18.89
C VAL A 244 16.80 -23.08 -17.42
N SER A 245 16.75 -21.94 -16.75
CA SER A 245 16.44 -21.88 -15.31
C SER A 245 15.75 -20.59 -14.87
N SER A 246 15.23 -19.80 -15.81
CA SER A 246 14.65 -18.49 -15.50
C SER A 246 13.36 -18.64 -14.70
N GLN A 247 13.11 -17.74 -13.75
CA GLN A 247 11.84 -17.68 -13.05
C GLN A 247 10.65 -17.42 -14.00
N MET A 248 10.87 -16.79 -15.15
CA MET A 248 9.82 -16.58 -16.14
C MET A 248 9.22 -17.89 -16.68
N GLY A 249 9.93 -19.02 -16.59
CA GLY A 249 9.34 -20.33 -16.89
C GLY A 249 8.30 -20.77 -15.86
N PHE A 250 8.47 -20.42 -14.58
CA PHE A 250 7.44 -20.62 -13.56
C PHE A 250 6.23 -19.72 -13.82
N GLU A 251 6.45 -18.45 -14.17
CA GLU A 251 5.36 -17.52 -14.54
C GLU A 251 4.58 -18.02 -15.77
N ALA A 252 5.27 -18.68 -16.72
CA ALA A 252 4.62 -19.30 -17.87
C ALA A 252 3.71 -20.48 -17.47
N LEU A 253 4.10 -21.30 -16.47
CA LEU A 253 3.25 -22.35 -15.91
C LEU A 253 1.98 -21.76 -15.28
N LEU A 254 2.10 -20.65 -14.54
CA LEU A 254 0.94 -19.96 -13.95
C LEU A 254 -0.06 -19.51 -15.02
N LEU A 255 0.42 -19.12 -16.20
CA LEU A 255 -0.39 -18.73 -17.36
C LEU A 255 -0.84 -19.92 -18.23
N GLY A 256 -0.60 -21.16 -17.80
CA GLY A 256 -1.02 -22.36 -18.52
C GLY A 256 -0.25 -22.61 -19.83
N LYS A 257 0.96 -22.09 -19.97
CA LYS A 257 1.80 -22.28 -21.17
C LYS A 257 2.57 -23.60 -21.09
N ALA A 258 2.85 -24.19 -22.25
CA ALA A 258 3.78 -25.32 -22.33
C ALA A 258 5.21 -24.83 -22.05
N VAL A 259 5.90 -25.44 -21.08
CA VAL A 259 7.24 -25.01 -20.66
C VAL A 259 8.25 -26.13 -20.87
N TRP A 260 9.31 -25.82 -21.63
CA TRP A 260 10.43 -26.70 -21.92
C TRP A 260 11.66 -26.24 -21.13
N CYS A 261 12.16 -27.10 -20.26
CA CYS A 261 13.28 -26.82 -19.36
C CYS A 261 14.57 -27.50 -19.83
N PHE A 262 15.59 -26.70 -20.12
CA PHE A 262 16.94 -27.15 -20.49
C PHE A 262 17.95 -27.14 -19.34
N GLY A 263 17.52 -26.64 -18.19
CA GLY A 263 18.12 -26.90 -16.88
C GLY A 263 17.13 -27.61 -15.97
N MET A 264 17.46 -27.66 -14.69
CA MET A 264 16.64 -28.20 -13.61
C MET A 264 16.25 -27.10 -12.60
N PRO A 265 15.51 -26.05 -13.01
CA PRO A 265 15.01 -25.03 -12.08
C PRO A 265 14.06 -25.66 -11.05
N PHE A 266 13.72 -24.94 -9.98
CA PHE A 266 12.93 -25.49 -8.86
C PHE A 266 11.58 -26.11 -9.26
N TYR A 267 10.99 -25.63 -10.36
CA TYR A 267 9.69 -26.07 -10.88
C TYR A 267 9.78 -27.20 -11.92
N ALA A 268 10.99 -27.63 -12.31
CA ALA A 268 11.23 -28.77 -13.19
C ALA A 268 11.40 -30.07 -12.40
N GLY A 269 11.07 -31.21 -13.04
CA GLY A 269 11.14 -32.55 -12.47
C GLY A 269 9.88 -32.99 -11.72
N TRP A 270 8.78 -32.24 -11.78
CA TRP A 270 7.55 -32.54 -11.02
C TRP A 270 6.34 -32.91 -11.89
N GLY A 271 6.56 -33.13 -13.19
CA GLY A 271 5.49 -33.50 -14.13
C GLY A 271 4.73 -32.33 -14.75
N LEU A 272 5.12 -31.08 -14.46
CA LEU A 272 4.48 -29.86 -14.98
C LEU A 272 5.20 -29.28 -16.22
N THR A 273 6.37 -29.80 -16.56
CA THR A 273 7.27 -29.28 -17.60
C THR A 273 7.80 -30.39 -18.50
N HIS A 274 8.27 -30.02 -19.69
CA HIS A 274 9.05 -30.88 -20.57
C HIS A 274 10.54 -30.71 -20.27
N ASP A 275 11.12 -31.65 -19.53
CA ASP A 275 12.49 -31.52 -19.01
C ASP A 275 13.51 -32.25 -19.89
N SER A 276 14.61 -31.57 -20.26
CA SER A 276 15.74 -32.20 -20.98
C SER A 276 16.73 -32.91 -20.05
N LYS A 277 16.63 -32.62 -18.74
CA LYS A 277 17.46 -33.21 -17.67
C LYS A 277 16.55 -33.89 -16.66
N SER A 278 17.12 -34.76 -15.84
CA SER A 278 16.41 -35.45 -14.76
C SER A 278 17.05 -35.17 -13.40
N CYS A 279 16.23 -35.05 -12.35
CA CYS A 279 16.68 -35.03 -10.97
C CYS A 279 16.11 -36.25 -10.23
N PRO A 280 16.93 -37.23 -9.82
CA PRO A 280 16.42 -38.44 -9.16
C PRO A 280 15.61 -38.20 -7.88
N ARG A 281 15.78 -37.05 -7.24
CA ARG A 281 15.03 -36.66 -6.03
C ARG A 281 13.64 -36.07 -6.33
N ARG A 282 13.38 -35.68 -7.58
CA ARG A 282 12.13 -35.08 -8.05
C ARG A 282 11.47 -36.07 -9.01
N GLN A 283 10.75 -37.03 -8.44
CA GLN A 283 10.03 -38.05 -9.21
C GLN A 283 8.52 -38.03 -8.94
N ALA A 284 8.09 -37.27 -7.93
CA ALA A 284 6.68 -37.09 -7.62
C ALA A 284 6.02 -36.21 -8.68
N GLN A 285 4.80 -36.58 -9.08
CA GLN A 285 3.92 -35.72 -9.86
C GLN A 285 3.18 -34.79 -8.90
N VAL A 286 3.23 -33.48 -9.13
CA VAL A 286 2.54 -32.50 -8.27
C VAL A 286 1.60 -31.65 -9.11
N SER A 287 0.51 -31.19 -8.51
CA SER A 287 -0.38 -30.22 -9.14
C SER A 287 0.25 -28.82 -9.14
N LEU A 288 -0.16 -27.97 -10.08
CA LEU A 288 0.28 -26.57 -10.10
C LEU A 288 -0.07 -25.83 -8.79
N PRO A 289 -1.27 -25.97 -8.19
CA PRO A 289 -1.56 -25.38 -6.89
C PRO A 289 -0.62 -25.85 -5.76
N GLN A 290 -0.18 -27.11 -5.76
CA GLN A 290 0.80 -27.59 -4.77
C GLN A 290 2.18 -26.94 -4.97
N LEU A 291 2.63 -26.82 -6.23
CA LEU A 291 3.85 -26.08 -6.54
C LEU A 291 3.74 -24.61 -6.12
N VAL A 292 2.60 -23.96 -6.36
CA VAL A 292 2.33 -22.58 -5.93
C VAL A 292 2.32 -22.46 -4.40
N ALA A 293 1.66 -23.37 -3.69
CA ALA A 293 1.64 -23.37 -2.23
C ALA A 293 3.05 -23.45 -1.65
N ALA A 294 3.87 -24.37 -2.16
CA ALA A 294 5.26 -24.47 -1.75
C ALA A 294 6.07 -23.22 -2.10
N ALA A 295 5.99 -22.74 -3.35
CA ALA A 295 6.86 -21.69 -3.87
C ALA A 295 6.46 -20.28 -3.41
N LEU A 296 5.18 -19.95 -3.30
CA LEU A 296 4.70 -18.59 -3.03
C LEU A 296 4.06 -18.41 -1.64
N ILE A 297 3.67 -19.49 -0.96
CA ILE A 297 3.05 -19.36 0.38
C ILE A 297 4.01 -19.81 1.47
N LEU A 298 4.56 -21.03 1.36
CA LEU A 298 5.29 -21.67 2.45
C LEU A 298 6.79 -21.33 2.51
N TYR A 299 7.41 -21.14 1.35
CA TYR A 299 8.86 -20.99 1.26
C TYR A 299 9.37 -19.55 1.47
N PRO A 300 8.81 -18.51 0.82
CA PRO A 300 9.26 -17.15 1.00
C PRO A 300 8.70 -16.56 2.31
N ARG A 301 9.44 -15.61 2.86
CA ARG A 301 9.00 -14.79 3.98
C ARG A 301 8.70 -13.39 3.45
N TYR A 302 7.50 -12.88 3.70
CA TYR A 302 7.04 -11.61 3.16
C TYR A 302 7.15 -10.47 4.16
N LEU A 303 7.45 -9.27 3.66
CA LEU A 303 7.64 -8.05 4.43
C LEU A 303 6.69 -6.97 3.91
N ASP A 304 5.93 -6.35 4.80
CA ASP A 304 5.25 -5.09 4.53
C ASP A 304 6.32 -3.97 4.50
N PRO A 305 6.60 -3.35 3.34
CA PRO A 305 7.63 -2.33 3.22
C PRO A 305 7.27 -0.98 3.86
N VAL A 306 6.00 -0.79 4.23
CA VAL A 306 5.48 0.41 4.91
C VAL A 306 5.54 0.25 6.42
N LEU A 307 5.12 -0.91 6.95
CA LEU A 307 5.16 -1.20 8.39
C LEU A 307 6.50 -1.76 8.86
N GLY A 308 7.31 -2.32 7.96
CA GLY A 308 8.56 -2.99 8.31
C GLY A 308 8.36 -4.30 9.08
N GLN A 309 7.20 -4.95 8.92
CA GLN A 309 6.79 -6.14 9.67
C GLN A 309 6.58 -7.33 8.74
N ARG A 310 6.77 -8.56 9.26
CA ARG A 310 6.46 -9.79 8.53
C ARG A 310 4.95 -9.85 8.25
N CYS A 311 4.58 -10.25 7.05
CA CYS A 311 3.21 -10.48 6.63
C CYS A 311 3.10 -11.76 5.79
N GLU A 312 1.89 -12.08 5.34
CA GLU A 312 1.59 -13.13 4.38
C GLU A 312 1.61 -12.55 2.94
N VAL A 313 1.65 -13.44 1.96
CA VAL A 313 1.78 -13.07 0.54
C VAL A 313 0.61 -12.22 0.04
N GLU A 314 -0.61 -12.48 0.52
CA GLU A 314 -1.82 -11.76 0.12
C GLU A 314 -1.72 -10.26 0.45
N GLN A 315 -1.18 -9.92 1.63
CA GLN A 315 -0.95 -8.52 2.01
C GLN A 315 0.12 -7.87 1.14
N VAL A 316 1.14 -8.61 0.70
CA VAL A 316 2.12 -8.08 -0.27
C VAL A 316 1.48 -7.82 -1.63
N LEU A 317 0.56 -8.67 -2.09
CA LEU A 317 -0.18 -8.42 -3.33
C LEU A 317 -1.00 -7.13 -3.22
N GLU A 318 -1.69 -6.91 -2.09
CA GLU A 318 -2.44 -5.67 -1.83
C GLU A 318 -1.52 -4.44 -1.86
N VAL A 319 -0.37 -4.49 -1.18
CA VAL A 319 0.58 -3.37 -1.19
C VAL A 319 1.12 -3.10 -2.59
N ILE A 320 1.43 -4.14 -3.37
CA ILE A 320 1.85 -3.98 -4.78
C ILE A 320 0.71 -3.36 -5.60
N ALA A 321 -0.52 -3.86 -5.44
CA ALA A 321 -1.70 -3.37 -6.13
C ALA A 321 -1.95 -1.88 -5.87
N ASP A 322 -1.77 -1.41 -4.64
CA ASP A 322 -1.87 0.01 -4.28
C ASP A 322 -0.88 0.91 -5.05
N GLN A 323 0.22 0.33 -5.57
CA GLN A 323 1.18 1.06 -6.40
C GLN A 323 0.81 1.11 -7.88
N LEU A 324 -0.09 0.23 -8.32
CA LEU A 324 -0.53 0.14 -9.71
C LEU A 324 -1.49 1.31 -10.00
N ASN A 325 -0.93 2.40 -10.51
CA ASN A 325 -1.73 3.55 -10.94
C ASN A 325 -2.23 3.33 -12.38
N PRO A 326 -3.46 3.75 -12.71
CA PRO A 326 -3.91 3.82 -14.09
C PRO A 326 -3.10 4.87 -14.86
N ALA A 327 -3.19 4.83 -16.19
CA ALA A 327 -2.64 5.88 -17.03
C ALA A 327 -3.24 7.25 -16.62
N PRO A 328 -2.43 8.33 -16.61
CA PRO A 328 -2.93 9.66 -16.26
C PRO A 328 -4.11 10.07 -17.14
N ARG A 329 -5.17 10.58 -16.52
CA ARG A 329 -6.37 11.02 -17.23
C ARG A 329 -6.15 12.31 -18.01
N TYR A 330 -5.28 13.18 -17.51
CA TYR A 330 -5.05 14.51 -18.06
C TYR A 330 -3.64 14.61 -18.62
N ARG A 331 -3.49 15.30 -19.75
CA ARG A 331 -2.15 15.69 -20.21
C ARG A 331 -1.54 16.72 -19.26
N ARG A 332 -2.36 17.66 -18.75
CA ARG A 332 -1.88 18.72 -17.85
C ARG A 332 -2.85 19.07 -16.73
N LEU A 333 -2.32 19.23 -15.52
CA LEU A 333 -3.05 19.66 -14.34
C LEU A 333 -2.50 20.98 -13.79
N TYR A 334 -3.32 22.02 -13.78
CA TYR A 334 -3.00 23.33 -13.21
C TYR A 334 -3.39 23.40 -11.73
N MET A 335 -2.40 23.51 -10.86
CA MET A 335 -2.56 23.56 -9.41
C MET A 335 -2.52 25.02 -8.94
N VAL A 336 -3.69 25.58 -8.65
CA VAL A 336 -3.86 27.03 -8.48
C VAL A 336 -3.72 27.45 -7.02
N GLY A 337 -2.86 28.43 -6.76
CA GLY A 337 -2.77 29.12 -5.46
C GLY A 337 -2.06 28.33 -4.35
N PHE A 338 -1.35 27.26 -4.67
CA PHE A 338 -0.63 26.43 -3.69
C PHE A 338 0.64 27.12 -3.16
N SER A 339 0.80 27.17 -1.83
CA SER A 339 2.03 27.67 -1.18
C SER A 339 3.22 26.74 -1.45
N LEU A 340 4.46 27.24 -1.32
CA LEU A 340 5.68 26.43 -1.54
C LEU A 340 5.70 25.12 -0.76
N TRP A 341 5.26 25.14 0.49
CA TRP A 341 5.13 23.95 1.32
C TRP A 341 4.11 22.95 0.73
N LYS A 342 2.92 23.40 0.32
CA LYS A 342 1.94 22.51 -0.32
C LYS A 342 2.43 21.97 -1.66
N ARG A 343 3.16 22.78 -2.44
CA ARG A 343 3.74 22.35 -3.72
C ARG A 343 4.65 21.14 -3.58
N ALA A 344 5.37 21.01 -2.47
CA ALA A 344 6.30 19.91 -2.24
C ALA A 344 5.58 18.56 -2.14
N PHE A 345 4.54 18.45 -1.30
CA PHE A 345 3.82 17.18 -1.11
C PHE A 345 2.76 16.92 -2.20
N MET A 346 2.15 17.96 -2.76
CA MET A 346 1.09 17.82 -3.76
C MET A 346 1.55 17.14 -5.05
N ARG A 347 2.84 17.24 -5.39
CA ARG A 347 3.42 16.53 -6.54
C ARG A 347 3.24 15.02 -6.42
N ALA A 348 3.52 14.44 -5.24
CA ALA A 348 3.37 13.00 -5.01
C ALA A 348 1.91 12.56 -5.20
N PHE A 349 0.96 13.35 -4.70
CA PHE A 349 -0.46 13.04 -4.80
C PHE A 349 -1.04 13.14 -6.20
N CYS A 350 -0.57 14.11 -6.99
CA CYS A 350 -1.16 14.43 -8.28
C CYS A 350 -0.40 13.87 -9.48
N GLN A 351 0.83 13.35 -9.31
CA GLN A 351 1.60 12.78 -10.41
C GLN A 351 0.87 11.64 -11.14
N PRO A 352 0.08 10.78 -10.47
CA PRO A 352 -0.75 9.79 -11.18
C PRO A 352 -1.93 10.37 -11.97
N LEU A 353 -2.32 11.62 -11.71
CA LEU A 353 -3.50 12.23 -12.34
C LEU A 353 -3.19 12.86 -13.69
N ALA A 354 -1.96 13.34 -13.90
CA ALA A 354 -1.58 14.02 -15.13
C ALA A 354 -0.11 13.84 -15.53
N GLU A 355 0.16 13.88 -16.83
CA GLU A 355 1.54 13.83 -17.37
C GLU A 355 2.36 15.07 -16.97
N GLU A 356 1.72 16.24 -16.95
CA GLU A 356 2.35 17.51 -16.60
C GLU A 356 1.63 18.21 -15.43
N LEU A 357 2.38 18.52 -14.36
CA LEU A 357 1.88 19.30 -13.22
C LEU A 357 2.38 20.75 -13.27
N ARG A 358 1.47 21.72 -13.33
CA ARG A 358 1.81 23.15 -13.36
C ARG A 358 1.26 23.90 -12.15
N PHE A 359 2.15 24.44 -11.32
CA PHE A 359 1.75 25.33 -10.23
C PHE A 359 1.61 26.77 -10.73
N VAL A 360 0.42 27.35 -10.58
CA VAL A 360 0.11 28.71 -11.06
C VAL A 360 -0.53 29.54 -9.95
N ARG A 361 -0.38 30.87 -10.03
CA ARG A 361 -0.98 31.79 -9.04
C ARG A 361 -2.48 31.99 -9.29
N THR A 362 -2.87 32.10 -10.55
CA THR A 362 -4.24 32.34 -10.99
C THR A 362 -4.69 31.24 -11.96
N PRO A 363 -6.00 30.94 -12.04
CA PRO A 363 -6.52 29.96 -12.98
C PRO A 363 -6.23 30.37 -14.44
N PRO A 364 -5.97 29.41 -15.35
CA PRO A 364 -5.85 29.70 -16.77
C PRO A 364 -7.20 30.18 -17.34
N LYS A 365 -7.15 31.13 -18.29
CA LYS A 365 -8.37 31.69 -18.92
C LYS A 365 -9.08 30.70 -19.86
N ARG A 366 -8.34 29.74 -20.41
CA ARG A 366 -8.83 28.70 -21.32
C ARG A 366 -8.13 27.39 -20.97
N LEU A 367 -8.86 26.28 -21.06
CA LEU A 367 -8.36 24.92 -20.88
C LEU A 367 -8.62 24.13 -22.16
N ALA A 368 -7.66 23.31 -22.58
CA ALA A 368 -7.95 22.30 -23.60
C ALA A 368 -8.70 21.10 -22.98
N ALA A 369 -9.28 20.23 -23.82
CA ALA A 369 -10.11 19.11 -23.37
C ALA A 369 -9.35 18.09 -22.49
N ASP A 370 -8.02 18.01 -22.66
CA ASP A 370 -7.11 17.13 -21.92
C ASP A 370 -6.40 17.85 -20.75
N GLU A 371 -6.84 19.07 -20.41
CA GLU A 371 -6.31 19.86 -19.29
C GLU A 371 -7.34 20.03 -18.18
N GLN A 372 -6.87 20.17 -16.93
CA GLN A 372 -7.75 20.37 -15.80
C GLN A 372 -7.16 21.29 -14.73
N VAL A 373 -8.03 21.89 -13.91
CA VAL A 373 -7.65 22.74 -12.76
C VAL A 373 -7.89 22.00 -11.45
N LEU A 374 -6.94 22.17 -10.52
CA LEU A 374 -7.00 21.66 -9.16
C LEU A 374 -6.80 22.80 -8.15
N VAL A 375 -7.66 22.83 -7.13
CA VAL A 375 -7.66 23.84 -6.05
C VAL A 375 -7.74 23.20 -4.66
N TRP A 376 -7.30 23.93 -3.62
CA TRP A 376 -7.46 23.49 -2.23
C TRP A 376 -8.80 23.95 -1.66
N GLY A 377 -9.62 23.00 -1.21
CA GLY A 377 -10.93 23.22 -0.58
C GLY A 377 -11.82 24.17 -1.38
N SER A 378 -12.37 25.17 -0.67
CA SER A 378 -13.33 26.13 -1.23
C SER A 378 -12.73 27.48 -1.63
N ARG A 379 -11.40 27.58 -1.80
CA ARG A 379 -10.70 28.87 -2.05
C ARG A 379 -11.14 29.58 -3.35
N TYR A 380 -11.57 28.82 -4.34
CA TYR A 380 -12.07 29.30 -5.62
C TYR A 380 -13.48 28.74 -5.86
N PRO A 381 -14.52 29.30 -5.22
CA PRO A 381 -15.89 28.79 -5.33
C PRO A 381 -16.49 28.96 -6.74
N GLU A 382 -16.02 29.94 -7.50
CA GLU A 382 -16.43 30.26 -8.87
C GLU A 382 -16.01 29.21 -9.90
N LEU A 383 -14.98 28.42 -9.59
CA LEU A 383 -14.52 27.32 -10.45
C LEU A 383 -15.38 26.07 -10.20
N ALA A 384 -16.52 25.98 -10.89
CA ALA A 384 -17.48 24.88 -10.72
C ALA A 384 -16.88 23.50 -11.05
N ASN A 385 -16.06 23.41 -12.09
CA ASN A 385 -15.52 22.14 -12.63
C ASN A 385 -14.10 21.80 -12.14
N ALA A 386 -13.58 22.51 -11.14
CA ALA A 386 -12.24 22.25 -10.63
C ALA A 386 -12.20 21.01 -9.73
N ILE A 387 -11.12 20.23 -9.84
CA ILE A 387 -10.80 19.19 -8.85
C ILE A 387 -10.48 19.87 -7.52
N ARG A 388 -11.13 19.44 -6.44
CA ARG A 388 -10.93 20.00 -5.10
C ARG A 388 -10.16 19.02 -4.23
N VAL A 389 -9.15 19.54 -3.56
CA VAL A 389 -8.32 18.76 -2.64
C VAL A 389 -8.47 19.25 -1.22
N GLU A 390 -8.58 18.31 -0.28
CA GLU A 390 -8.59 18.60 1.15
C GLU A 390 -7.82 17.52 1.91
N ASP A 391 -7.44 17.81 3.16
CA ASP A 391 -6.91 16.79 4.07
C ASP A 391 -7.87 15.60 4.18
N GLY A 392 -7.33 14.38 4.11
CA GLY A 392 -8.11 13.16 4.36
C GLY A 392 -8.58 13.04 5.81
N PHE A 393 -9.44 12.06 6.07
CA PHE A 393 -10.08 11.87 7.37
C PHE A 393 -9.13 11.34 8.45
N ILE A 394 -8.10 10.58 8.06
CA ILE A 394 -6.99 10.16 8.93
C ILE A 394 -5.72 10.74 8.32
N ARG A 395 -5.12 11.75 8.94
CA ARG A 395 -4.18 12.62 8.22
C ARG A 395 -2.71 12.36 8.56
N SER A 396 -2.31 12.55 9.81
CA SER A 396 -0.92 12.50 10.26
C SER A 396 -0.82 12.65 11.78
N ARG A 397 0.38 12.41 12.34
CA ARG A 397 0.72 12.71 13.74
C ARG A 397 1.12 14.18 13.88
N GLY A 398 0.13 15.05 14.03
CA GLY A 398 0.32 16.48 14.26
C GLY A 398 -0.48 17.39 13.32
N LEU A 399 -0.57 18.66 13.71
CA LEU A 399 -1.38 19.65 13.00
C LEU A 399 -0.67 20.20 11.75
N GLY A 400 -1.43 20.41 10.68
CA GLY A 400 -0.95 21.08 9.47
C GLY A 400 -0.55 22.54 9.69
N SER A 401 -1.07 23.19 10.74
CA SER A 401 -0.61 24.51 11.21
C SER A 401 0.86 24.51 11.64
N ASN A 402 1.42 23.33 11.94
CA ASN A 402 2.83 23.11 12.24
C ASN A 402 3.66 22.68 11.01
N LEU A 403 3.10 22.73 9.79
CA LEU A 403 3.74 22.30 8.54
C LEU A 403 4.01 20.79 8.44
N CYS A 404 3.37 19.98 9.28
CA CYS A 404 3.38 18.52 9.15
C CYS A 404 2.68 18.14 7.84
N ARG A 405 3.43 17.52 6.91
CA ARG A 405 2.89 17.07 5.62
C ARG A 405 1.79 16.01 5.83
N PRO A 406 0.68 16.06 5.08
CA PRO A 406 -0.39 15.09 5.22
C PRO A 406 0.03 13.73 4.65
N SER A 407 -0.29 12.64 5.35
CA SER A 407 -0.18 11.28 4.80
C SER A 407 -1.44 10.87 4.03
N SER A 408 -2.51 11.66 4.05
CA SER A 408 -3.71 11.40 3.24
C SER A 408 -4.35 12.68 2.71
N LEU A 409 -4.88 12.59 1.49
CA LEU A 409 -5.63 13.66 0.83
C LEU A 409 -6.89 13.09 0.16
N SER A 410 -7.99 13.84 0.27
CA SER A 410 -9.17 13.67 -0.57
C SER A 410 -8.97 14.45 -1.86
N ILE A 411 -9.17 13.82 -3.01
CA ILE A 411 -9.04 14.47 -4.33
C ILE A 411 -10.36 14.24 -5.08
N ASP A 412 -11.19 15.26 -5.12
CA ASP A 412 -12.58 15.16 -5.54
C ASP A 412 -12.82 15.92 -6.85
N PRO A 413 -13.11 15.23 -7.97
CA PRO A 413 -13.35 15.87 -9.26
C PRO A 413 -14.78 16.43 -9.42
N VAL A 414 -15.66 16.23 -8.44
CA VAL A 414 -17.09 16.61 -8.51
C VAL A 414 -17.39 17.80 -7.60
N GLY A 415 -16.92 17.75 -6.36
CA GLY A 415 -17.23 18.71 -5.31
C GLY A 415 -16.23 18.61 -4.16
N ILE A 416 -16.71 18.68 -2.92
CA ILE A 416 -15.89 18.33 -1.75
C ILE A 416 -16.81 17.89 -0.61
N TYR A 417 -16.39 16.89 0.17
CA TYR A 417 -17.25 16.20 1.15
C TYR A 417 -17.97 17.08 2.18
N PHE A 418 -17.44 18.26 2.49
CA PHE A 418 -18.03 19.14 3.50
C PHE A 418 -19.01 20.18 2.92
N ASP A 419 -19.07 20.36 1.59
CA ASP A 419 -19.98 21.32 0.94
C ASP A 419 -21.30 20.62 0.58
N SER A 420 -22.27 20.70 1.49
CA SER A 420 -23.60 20.08 1.33
C SER A 420 -24.50 20.77 0.30
N ARG A 421 -24.11 21.92 -0.26
CA ARG A 421 -24.94 22.66 -1.23
C ARG A 421 -24.91 22.04 -2.63
N ARG A 422 -23.93 21.18 -2.90
CA ARG A 422 -23.74 20.52 -4.19
C ARG A 422 -23.30 19.06 -3.99
N PRO A 423 -23.44 18.20 -5.01
CA PRO A 423 -22.88 16.85 -4.96
C PRO A 423 -21.35 16.85 -4.78
N SER A 424 -20.83 15.79 -4.17
CA SER A 424 -19.39 15.51 -4.06
C SER A 424 -19.10 14.09 -4.54
N GLY A 425 -17.83 13.79 -4.85
CA GLY A 425 -17.41 12.43 -5.19
C GLY A 425 -17.74 11.45 -4.07
N LEU A 426 -17.54 11.85 -2.81
CA LEU A 426 -17.91 11.01 -1.67
C LEU A 426 -19.42 10.76 -1.60
N GLU A 427 -20.25 11.78 -1.80
CA GLU A 427 -21.72 11.62 -1.84
C GLU A 427 -22.16 10.67 -2.98
N GLN A 428 -21.48 10.72 -4.13
CA GLN A 428 -21.72 9.77 -5.22
C GLN A 428 -21.33 8.33 -4.84
N LEU A 429 -20.16 8.13 -4.23
CA LEU A 429 -19.73 6.81 -3.75
C LEU A 429 -20.74 6.24 -2.74
N LEU A 430 -21.18 7.04 -1.77
CA LEU A 430 -22.14 6.64 -0.73
C LEU A 430 -23.51 6.29 -1.31
N ASN A 431 -24.02 7.08 -2.25
CA ASN A 431 -25.32 6.81 -2.88
C ASN A 431 -25.27 5.58 -3.81
N GLN A 432 -24.22 5.43 -4.63
CA GLN A 432 -24.29 4.61 -5.84
C GLN A 432 -23.41 3.35 -5.78
N GLN A 433 -22.32 3.35 -5.01
CA GLN A 433 -21.40 2.23 -5.04
C GLN A 433 -21.99 1.00 -4.32
N GLN A 434 -22.07 -0.11 -5.06
CA GLN A 434 -22.37 -1.42 -4.51
C GLN A 434 -21.08 -2.03 -3.95
N LEU A 435 -21.16 -2.56 -2.74
CA LEU A 435 -20.02 -3.18 -2.06
C LEU A 435 -20.13 -4.69 -2.13
N SER A 436 -19.01 -5.35 -2.44
CA SER A 436 -18.89 -6.80 -2.26
C SER A 436 -18.86 -7.15 -0.77
N GLU A 437 -19.11 -8.42 -0.45
CA GLU A 437 -18.97 -8.93 0.92
C GLU A 437 -17.55 -8.70 1.48
N GLN A 438 -16.53 -8.86 0.64
CA GLN A 438 -15.14 -8.59 1.01
C GLN A 438 -14.91 -7.10 1.36
N ALA A 439 -15.48 -6.17 0.58
CA ALA A 439 -15.37 -4.74 0.85
C ALA A 439 -16.09 -4.36 2.16
N LEU A 440 -17.28 -4.93 2.39
CA LEU A 440 -18.02 -4.72 3.63
C LEU A 440 -17.28 -5.32 4.84
N GLY A 441 -16.70 -6.51 4.69
CA GLY A 441 -15.87 -7.15 5.70
C GLY A 441 -14.63 -6.33 6.04
N ARG A 442 -13.95 -5.76 5.03
CA ARG A 442 -12.85 -4.81 5.24
C ARG A 442 -13.31 -3.55 5.98
N GLY A 443 -14.49 -3.03 5.67
CA GLY A 443 -15.12 -1.93 6.39
C GLY A 443 -15.36 -2.24 7.87
N ALA A 444 -15.86 -3.44 8.19
CA ALA A 444 -16.06 -3.88 9.57
C ALA A 444 -14.72 -4.01 10.33
N ALA A 445 -13.71 -4.63 9.72
CA ALA A 445 -12.38 -4.73 10.31
C ALA A 445 -11.74 -3.35 10.56
N LEU A 446 -12.00 -2.36 9.69
CA LEU A 446 -11.56 -0.98 9.89
C LEU A 446 -12.28 -0.29 11.05
N VAL A 447 -13.58 -0.53 11.24
CA VAL A 447 -14.31 -0.05 12.43
C VAL A 447 -13.65 -0.56 13.70
N ASP A 448 -13.34 -1.85 13.75
CA ASP A 448 -12.70 -2.48 14.91
C ASP A 448 -11.28 -1.94 15.13
N LEU A 449 -10.51 -1.75 14.06
CA LEU A 449 -9.16 -1.18 14.13
C LEU A 449 -9.17 0.26 14.67
N LEU A 450 -10.15 1.08 14.26
CA LEU A 450 -10.32 2.45 14.75
C LEU A 450 -10.73 2.48 16.23
N ARG A 451 -11.64 1.58 16.64
CA ARG A 451 -12.03 1.42 18.06
C ARG A 451 -10.84 1.00 18.91
N GLN A 452 -10.08 0.00 18.47
CA GLN A 452 -8.93 -0.54 19.19
C GLN A 452 -7.84 0.50 19.42
N HIS A 453 -7.52 1.31 18.40
CA HIS A 453 -6.40 2.26 18.48
C HIS A 453 -6.80 3.68 18.86
N GLY A 454 -8.10 4.02 18.87
CA GLY A 454 -8.59 5.33 19.27
C GLY A 454 -8.05 6.50 18.42
N VAL A 455 -7.65 6.21 17.17
CA VAL A 455 -7.00 7.18 16.27
C VAL A 455 -8.02 8.21 15.79
N SER A 456 -7.67 9.49 15.97
CA SER A 456 -8.41 10.64 15.45
C SER A 456 -7.65 11.30 14.29
N LYS A 457 -8.30 12.22 13.55
CA LYS A 457 -7.70 12.87 12.35
C LYS A 457 -6.28 13.41 12.55
N TYR A 458 -5.98 13.96 13.73
CA TYR A 458 -4.68 14.56 14.06
C TYR A 458 -3.89 13.78 15.12
N ASN A 459 -4.50 12.78 15.75
CA ASN A 459 -3.92 12.00 16.84
C ASN A 459 -3.27 12.86 17.95
N VAL A 460 -3.98 13.91 18.38
CA VAL A 460 -3.53 14.88 19.40
C VAL A 460 -4.35 14.77 20.69
N GLY A 461 -3.71 15.05 21.83
CA GLY A 461 -4.35 15.08 23.16
C GLY A 461 -3.89 13.94 24.07
N THR A 462 -4.00 14.16 25.39
CA THR A 462 -3.68 13.14 26.40
C THR A 462 -4.89 12.24 26.63
N VAL A 463 -4.68 10.93 26.52
CA VAL A 463 -5.65 9.94 27.01
C VAL A 463 -5.52 9.91 28.52
N GLN A 464 -6.41 10.62 29.20
CA GLN A 464 -6.58 10.51 30.65
C GLN A 464 -7.98 9.99 30.97
N PRO A 465 -8.17 9.34 32.14
CA PRO A 465 -9.48 8.91 32.58
C PRO A 465 -10.41 10.12 32.70
N PHE A 466 -11.60 10.00 32.15
CA PHE A 466 -12.68 10.95 32.39
C PHE A 466 -13.58 10.39 33.49
N THR A 467 -13.95 11.23 34.46
CA THR A 467 -14.96 10.89 35.45
C THR A 467 -16.25 11.61 35.06
N PRO A 468 -17.30 10.89 34.63
CA PRO A 468 -18.56 11.52 34.30
C PRO A 468 -19.22 12.14 35.53
N PRO A 469 -20.06 13.18 35.36
CA PRO A 469 -20.90 13.71 36.42
C PRO A 469 -21.78 12.61 37.04
N ALA A 470 -21.88 12.60 38.37
CA ALA A 470 -22.69 11.63 39.12
C ALA A 470 -24.10 12.17 39.44
N ASP A 471 -24.70 12.91 38.50
CA ASP A 471 -26.01 13.55 38.68
C ASP A 471 -27.18 12.73 38.07
N GLY A 472 -26.89 11.57 37.47
CA GLY A 472 -27.89 10.65 36.93
C GLY A 472 -28.57 11.12 35.63
N ARG A 473 -28.13 12.24 35.06
CA ARG A 473 -28.67 12.80 33.81
C ARG A 473 -27.99 12.17 32.59
N THR A 474 -28.70 12.13 31.46
CA THR A 474 -28.10 11.78 30.16
C THR A 474 -26.94 12.75 29.86
N LEU A 475 -25.77 12.21 29.56
CA LEU A 475 -24.58 13.00 29.28
C LEU A 475 -24.48 13.32 27.78
N VAL A 476 -24.75 14.57 27.44
CA VAL A 476 -24.74 15.08 26.06
C VAL A 476 -23.44 15.84 25.80
N LEU A 477 -22.64 15.35 24.86
CA LEU A 477 -21.42 16.02 24.42
C LEU A 477 -21.70 16.98 23.26
N VAL A 478 -21.42 18.27 23.45
CA VAL A 478 -21.41 19.27 22.37
C VAL A 478 -19.98 19.63 22.02
N VAL A 479 -19.60 19.37 20.78
CA VAL A 479 -18.24 19.68 20.29
C VAL A 479 -18.18 21.05 19.62
N GLY A 480 -17.32 21.91 20.16
CA GLY A 480 -17.03 23.21 19.59
C GLY A 480 -16.33 23.10 18.24
N GLN A 481 -16.72 23.96 17.33
CA GLN A 481 -16.14 24.11 16.01
C GLN A 481 -15.57 25.51 15.83
N VAL A 482 -14.83 25.72 14.75
CA VAL A 482 -14.26 27.03 14.45
C VAL A 482 -15.26 27.84 13.64
N ASP A 483 -15.66 29.00 14.17
CA ASP A 483 -16.56 29.91 13.46
C ASP A 483 -15.97 30.35 12.11
N GLY A 484 -16.80 30.38 11.08
CA GLY A 484 -16.38 30.70 9.72
C GLY A 484 -15.58 29.60 9.01
N ASP A 485 -15.44 28.40 9.61
CA ASP A 485 -14.91 27.25 8.89
C ASP A 485 -15.74 26.91 7.66
N ALA A 486 -15.09 26.50 6.58
CA ALA A 486 -15.77 26.22 5.31
C ALA A 486 -16.83 25.11 5.46
N SER A 487 -16.61 24.13 6.35
CA SER A 487 -17.61 23.08 6.62
C SER A 487 -18.87 23.64 7.28
N ILE A 488 -18.79 24.67 8.12
CA ILE A 488 -19.99 25.31 8.70
C ILE A 488 -20.69 26.15 7.62
N LEU A 489 -19.92 26.99 6.91
CA LEU A 489 -20.46 27.91 5.91
C LEU A 489 -21.19 27.21 4.76
N THR A 490 -20.79 25.97 4.45
CA THR A 490 -21.28 25.23 3.28
C THR A 490 -21.97 23.92 3.65
N GLY A 491 -21.81 23.47 4.89
CA GLY A 491 -22.37 22.24 5.42
C GLY A 491 -23.43 22.45 6.49
N SER A 492 -23.67 23.67 7.00
CA SER A 492 -24.66 23.92 8.06
C SER A 492 -25.69 24.97 7.62
N PRO A 493 -26.86 24.55 7.09
CA PRO A 493 -27.80 25.48 6.46
C PRO A 493 -28.43 26.46 7.44
N VAL A 494 -28.75 26.01 8.66
CA VAL A 494 -29.54 26.76 9.66
C VAL A 494 -28.68 27.23 10.84
N ILE A 495 -28.11 26.31 11.62
CA ILE A 495 -27.27 26.61 12.79
C ILE A 495 -25.83 26.89 12.33
N ARG A 496 -25.27 28.07 12.59
CA ARG A 496 -23.98 28.52 12.02
C ARG A 496 -22.95 29.01 13.03
N SER A 497 -23.22 28.88 14.34
CA SER A 497 -22.27 29.19 15.40
C SER A 497 -22.37 28.21 16.56
N ASN A 498 -21.31 28.12 17.36
CA ASN A 498 -21.31 27.29 18.57
C ASN A 498 -22.39 27.72 19.58
N GLU A 499 -22.63 29.03 19.72
CA GLU A 499 -23.67 29.55 20.60
C GLU A 499 -25.07 29.14 20.14
N GLN A 500 -25.36 29.24 18.84
CA GLN A 500 -26.64 28.76 18.29
C GLN A 500 -26.81 27.26 18.50
N LEU A 501 -25.73 26.48 18.34
CA LEU A 501 -25.74 25.04 18.59
C LEU A 501 -26.07 24.73 20.06
N LEU A 502 -25.41 25.42 21.02
CA LEU A 502 -25.65 25.21 22.44
C LEU A 502 -27.09 25.53 22.85
N TRP A 503 -27.65 26.64 22.36
CA TRP A 503 -29.05 26.98 22.58
C TRP A 503 -30.00 25.91 22.01
N ALA A 504 -29.75 25.48 20.78
CA ALA A 504 -30.57 24.47 20.12
C ALA A 504 -30.50 23.12 20.85
N VAL A 505 -29.32 22.71 21.31
CA VAL A 505 -29.13 21.47 22.05
C VAL A 505 -29.79 21.54 23.42
N ARG A 506 -29.64 22.64 24.18
CA ARG A 506 -30.35 22.82 25.45
C ARG A 506 -31.87 22.79 25.27
N ALA A 507 -32.39 23.40 24.21
CA ALA A 507 -33.82 23.34 23.91
C ALA A 507 -34.30 21.92 23.57
N ALA A 508 -33.50 21.14 22.83
CA ALA A 508 -33.82 19.76 22.45
C ALA A 508 -33.61 18.73 23.57
N ARG A 509 -32.77 19.06 24.56
CA ARG A 509 -32.39 18.21 25.70
C ARG A 509 -32.40 19.04 27.01
N PRO A 510 -33.58 19.49 27.48
CA PRO A 510 -33.67 20.39 28.64
C PRO A 510 -33.08 19.80 29.91
N GLU A 511 -33.32 18.51 30.16
CA GLU A 511 -32.93 17.79 31.39
C GLU A 511 -31.55 17.10 31.30
N ALA A 512 -30.86 17.18 30.15
CA ALA A 512 -29.56 16.53 30.00
C ALA A 512 -28.44 17.30 30.71
N HIS A 513 -27.37 16.59 31.06
CA HIS A 513 -26.09 17.21 31.40
C HIS A 513 -25.35 17.55 30.10
N ILE A 514 -25.27 18.83 29.75
CA ILE A 514 -24.55 19.29 28.56
C ILE A 514 -23.09 19.54 28.92
N LEU A 515 -22.25 18.62 28.43
CA LEU A 515 -20.80 18.74 28.46
C LEU A 515 -20.31 19.42 27.17
N PHE A 516 -19.76 20.63 27.29
CA PHE A 516 -19.20 21.36 26.15
C PHE A 516 -17.69 21.18 26.05
N LYS A 517 -17.22 20.72 24.89
CA LYS A 517 -15.79 20.65 24.57
C LYS A 517 -15.43 21.70 23.50
N PRO A 518 -14.78 22.82 23.85
CA PRO A 518 -14.38 23.82 22.86
C PRO A 518 -13.31 23.28 21.90
N HIS A 519 -13.25 23.87 20.70
CA HIS A 519 -12.26 23.49 19.70
C HIS A 519 -10.83 23.87 20.16
N PRO A 520 -9.82 22.99 19.99
CA PRO A 520 -8.44 23.26 20.43
C PRO A 520 -7.84 24.57 19.90
N ASP A 521 -8.12 24.93 18.64
CA ASP A 521 -7.63 26.19 18.05
C ASP A 521 -8.23 27.45 18.71
N VAL A 522 -9.44 27.38 19.28
CA VAL A 522 -10.08 28.47 20.02
C VAL A 522 -9.45 28.58 21.41
N VAL A 523 -9.26 27.45 22.10
CA VAL A 523 -8.57 27.38 23.40
C VAL A 523 -7.12 27.89 23.30
N ALA A 524 -6.45 27.63 22.17
CA ALA A 524 -5.11 28.12 21.89
C ALA A 524 -5.03 29.62 21.54
N GLY A 525 -6.17 30.32 21.42
CA GLY A 525 -6.26 31.75 21.11
C GLY A 525 -5.98 32.11 19.66
N ASN A 526 -6.03 31.13 18.74
CA ASN A 526 -5.65 31.35 17.34
C ASN A 526 -6.81 31.85 16.45
N ARG A 527 -8.07 31.75 16.92
CA ARG A 527 -9.27 32.20 16.19
C ARG A 527 -10.34 32.71 17.16
N ALA A 528 -11.19 33.62 16.66
CA ALA A 528 -12.36 34.09 17.37
C ALA A 528 -13.43 32.99 17.48
N GLY A 529 -14.20 33.03 18.57
CA GLY A 529 -15.26 32.06 18.88
C GLY A 529 -15.92 32.41 20.21
N ALA A 530 -16.44 33.63 20.30
CA ALA A 530 -17.03 34.14 21.53
C ALA A 530 -18.41 33.52 21.71
N ILE A 531 -18.55 32.64 22.71
CA ILE A 531 -19.84 32.22 23.24
C ILE A 531 -20.17 33.19 24.36
N SER A 532 -21.38 33.76 24.35
CA SER A 532 -21.81 34.68 25.40
C SER A 532 -21.78 34.02 26.79
N ALA A 533 -21.46 34.82 27.82
CA ALA A 533 -21.48 34.33 29.20
C ALA A 533 -22.88 33.82 29.59
N GLU A 534 -23.94 34.44 29.04
CA GLU A 534 -25.32 34.00 29.21
C GLU A 534 -25.55 32.60 28.62
N CYS A 535 -25.10 32.35 27.40
CA CYS A 535 -25.22 31.04 26.77
C CYS A 535 -24.47 29.98 27.57
N LEU A 536 -23.22 30.24 27.99
CA LEU A 536 -22.47 29.29 28.81
C LEU A 536 -23.20 28.98 30.13
N ALA A 537 -23.68 30.01 30.83
CA ALA A 537 -24.34 29.84 32.12
C ALA A 537 -25.69 29.09 32.03
N ARG A 538 -26.41 29.21 30.91
CA ARG A 538 -27.74 28.61 30.74
C ARG A 538 -27.74 27.30 29.97
N CYS A 539 -26.79 27.10 29.07
CA CYS A 539 -26.77 25.93 28.18
C CYS A 539 -25.78 24.87 28.63
N VAL A 540 -24.69 25.21 29.32
CA VAL A 540 -23.57 24.31 29.59
C VAL A 540 -23.50 23.97 31.08
N ASP A 541 -23.56 22.68 31.41
CA ASP A 541 -23.37 22.21 32.79
C ASP A 541 -21.88 22.05 33.14
N SER A 542 -21.07 21.56 32.21
CA SER A 542 -19.63 21.38 32.42
C SER A 542 -18.81 21.56 31.14
N GLN A 543 -17.51 21.82 31.28
CA GLN A 543 -16.58 21.97 30.16
C GLN A 543 -15.36 21.08 30.31
N VAL A 544 -14.87 20.54 29.19
CA VAL A 544 -13.63 19.75 29.14
C VAL A 544 -12.65 20.32 28.11
N LEU A 545 -11.58 20.92 28.60
CA LEU A 545 -10.56 21.58 27.78
C LEU A 545 -9.48 20.60 27.33
N ASP A 546 -8.87 19.87 28.27
CA ASP A 546 -7.58 19.22 28.06
C ASP A 546 -7.66 17.75 27.61
N LEU A 547 -8.80 17.08 27.82
CA LEU A 547 -8.97 15.67 27.46
C LEU A 547 -9.18 15.49 25.95
N GLY A 548 -8.62 14.42 25.40
CA GLY A 548 -8.96 13.97 24.05
C GLY A 548 -10.41 13.48 23.97
N LEU A 549 -11.05 13.64 22.81
CA LEU A 549 -12.41 13.15 22.56
C LEU A 549 -12.55 11.65 22.79
N THR A 550 -11.51 10.87 22.46
CA THR A 550 -11.46 9.42 22.67
C THR A 550 -11.67 9.02 24.13
N SER A 551 -11.25 9.84 25.10
CA SER A 551 -11.51 9.58 26.53
C SER A 551 -12.96 9.83 26.92
N LEU A 552 -13.72 10.60 26.14
CA LEU A 552 -15.10 10.99 26.45
C LEU A 552 -16.11 10.00 25.88
N TYR A 553 -15.86 9.46 24.68
CA TYR A 553 -16.79 8.57 23.97
C TYR A 553 -17.35 7.40 24.81
N PRO A 554 -16.57 6.72 25.66
CA PRO A 554 -17.09 5.63 26.50
C PRO A 554 -18.12 6.04 27.56
N HIS A 555 -18.23 7.35 27.85
CA HIS A 555 -19.06 7.88 28.94
C HIS A 555 -20.23 8.74 28.48
N VAL A 556 -20.25 9.14 27.20
CA VAL A 556 -21.27 10.04 26.65
C VAL A 556 -22.39 9.23 26.00
N ASP A 557 -23.63 9.60 26.25
CA ASP A 557 -24.79 8.92 25.70
C ASP A 557 -25.07 9.39 24.26
N GLU A 558 -24.94 10.71 24.04
CA GLU A 558 -25.24 11.37 22.77
C GLU A 558 -24.19 12.45 22.46
N LEU A 559 -23.84 12.60 21.19
CA LEU A 559 -23.02 13.71 20.69
C LEU A 559 -23.84 14.58 19.74
N HIS A 560 -23.85 15.89 19.98
CA HIS A 560 -24.47 16.88 19.11
C HIS A 560 -23.41 17.74 18.42
N THR A 561 -23.54 17.92 17.10
CA THR A 561 -22.58 18.65 16.28
C THR A 561 -23.25 19.31 15.08
N MET A 562 -22.64 20.35 14.52
CA MET A 562 -23.04 20.88 13.22
C MET A 562 -22.44 20.02 12.12
N THR A 563 -21.12 20.10 11.95
CA THR A 563 -20.39 19.51 10.82
C THR A 563 -19.04 18.89 11.21
N SER A 564 -18.72 18.85 12.51
CA SER A 564 -17.44 18.34 13.03
C SER A 564 -17.21 16.89 12.62
N LEU A 565 -15.96 16.55 12.26
CA LEU A 565 -15.55 15.17 12.04
C LEU A 565 -15.74 14.30 13.29
N SER A 566 -15.76 14.91 14.48
CA SER A 566 -15.97 14.20 15.75
C SER A 566 -17.28 13.42 15.80
N GLY A 567 -18.31 13.84 15.04
CA GLY A 567 -19.53 13.04 14.91
C GLY A 567 -19.31 11.72 14.17
N PHE A 568 -18.49 11.69 13.13
CA PHE A 568 -18.10 10.43 12.49
C PHE A 568 -17.28 9.54 13.42
N GLU A 569 -16.36 10.14 14.19
CA GLU A 569 -15.59 9.41 15.20
C GLU A 569 -16.51 8.81 16.29
N ALA A 570 -17.50 9.57 16.76
CA ALA A 570 -18.51 9.10 17.71
C ALA A 570 -19.35 7.93 17.17
N LEU A 571 -19.78 7.98 15.89
CA LEU A 571 -20.45 6.85 15.23
C LEU A 571 -19.57 5.59 15.25
N VAL A 572 -18.28 5.73 14.94
CA VAL A 572 -17.33 4.62 14.99
C VAL A 572 -17.26 4.05 16.41
N GLN A 573 -17.28 4.88 17.45
CA GLN A 573 -17.27 4.44 18.85
C GLN A 573 -18.63 3.93 19.36
N GLY A 574 -19.69 3.97 18.55
CA GLY A 574 -21.03 3.51 18.94
C GLY A 574 -21.84 4.51 19.75
N VAL A 575 -21.41 5.78 19.80
CA VAL A 575 -22.16 6.87 20.44
C VAL A 575 -23.28 7.32 19.50
N LYS A 576 -24.47 7.64 20.04
CA LYS A 576 -25.56 8.21 19.25
C LYS A 576 -25.19 9.63 18.80
N VAL A 577 -25.44 9.97 17.54
CA VAL A 577 -25.03 11.26 16.98
C VAL A 577 -26.21 12.00 16.38
N THR A 578 -26.38 13.24 16.82
CA THR A 578 -27.36 14.20 16.29
C THR A 578 -26.64 15.29 15.52
N THR A 579 -26.98 15.47 14.24
CA THR A 579 -26.37 16.50 13.39
C THR A 579 -27.36 17.64 13.11
N TRP A 580 -26.93 18.84 13.49
CA TRP A 580 -27.62 20.10 13.21
C TRP A 580 -27.18 20.74 11.88
N GLY A 581 -26.09 20.23 11.29
CA GLY A 581 -25.70 20.49 9.92
C GLY A 581 -25.89 19.25 9.04
N GLN A 582 -25.23 19.26 7.89
CA GLN A 582 -25.24 18.22 6.86
C GLN A 582 -23.81 17.68 6.57
N PRO A 583 -23.02 17.26 7.59
CA PRO A 583 -21.70 16.68 7.37
C PRO A 583 -21.79 15.43 6.50
N PHE A 584 -20.69 15.02 5.87
CA PHE A 584 -20.69 13.91 4.90
C PHE A 584 -21.30 12.58 5.42
N TYR A 585 -21.29 12.35 6.74
CA TYR A 585 -21.79 11.14 7.39
C TYR A 585 -23.27 11.22 7.85
N SER A 586 -23.95 12.36 7.66
CA SER A 586 -25.39 12.53 7.96
C SER A 586 -26.27 12.14 6.76
N GLY A 587 -27.53 11.78 7.00
CA GLY A 587 -28.49 11.43 5.94
C GLY A 587 -28.42 9.99 5.45
N TRP A 588 -27.70 9.11 6.16
CA TRP A 588 -27.52 7.71 5.77
C TRP A 588 -28.17 6.70 6.75
N GLY A 589 -29.02 7.19 7.66
CA GLY A 589 -29.67 6.39 8.69
C GLY A 589 -28.79 5.98 9.88
N LEU A 590 -27.61 6.59 10.02
CA LEU A 590 -26.68 6.37 11.15
C LEU A 590 -26.74 7.50 12.19
N THR A 591 -27.38 8.62 11.88
CA THR A 591 -27.48 9.84 12.69
C THR A 591 -28.93 10.27 12.84
N GLU A 592 -29.23 11.03 13.88
CA GLU A 592 -30.44 11.86 13.94
C GLU A 592 -30.17 13.18 13.19
N ASP A 593 -30.79 13.36 12.03
CA ASP A 593 -30.54 14.49 11.14
C ASP A 593 -31.61 15.57 11.32
N ILE A 594 -31.27 16.72 11.91
CA ILE A 594 -32.25 17.81 12.14
C ILE A 594 -32.58 18.55 10.84
N HIS A 595 -31.60 18.66 9.94
CA HIS A 595 -31.74 19.31 8.64
C HIS A 595 -31.17 18.42 7.55
N PRO A 596 -31.81 17.28 7.21
CA PRO A 596 -31.26 16.30 6.27
C PRO A 596 -31.11 16.88 4.87
N ALA A 597 -30.13 16.37 4.11
CA ALA A 597 -29.94 16.73 2.71
C ALA A 597 -30.77 15.81 1.80
N GLU A 598 -31.67 16.37 0.98
CA GLU A 598 -32.59 15.61 0.11
C GLU A 598 -31.91 14.65 -0.88
N ARG A 599 -30.63 14.90 -1.21
CA ARG A 599 -29.85 14.08 -2.16
C ARG A 599 -29.28 12.79 -1.56
N ARG A 600 -29.38 12.61 -0.24
CA ARG A 600 -28.86 11.43 0.46
C ARG A 600 -30.05 10.52 0.74
N GLN A 601 -30.23 9.53 -0.13
CA GLN A 601 -31.48 8.76 -0.24
C GLN A 601 -31.30 7.29 0.13
N ARG A 602 -30.13 6.92 0.66
CA ARG A 602 -29.75 5.54 0.95
C ARG A 602 -29.50 5.36 2.44
N THR A 603 -29.92 4.21 2.98
CA THR A 603 -29.47 3.77 4.31
C THR A 603 -28.20 2.94 4.17
N LEU A 604 -27.19 3.19 5.01
CA LEU A 604 -25.91 2.50 4.99
C LEU A 604 -25.58 1.89 6.37
N PRO A 605 -25.03 0.65 6.43
CA PRO A 605 -24.38 0.20 7.64
C PRO A 605 -23.08 0.98 7.88
N LEU A 606 -22.69 1.12 9.14
CA LEU A 606 -21.47 1.84 9.53
C LEU A 606 -20.22 1.33 8.79
N ALA A 607 -20.09 0.01 8.60
CA ALA A 607 -18.99 -0.59 7.87
C ALA A 607 -18.90 -0.09 6.42
N ALA A 608 -20.03 0.10 5.73
CA ALA A 608 -20.06 0.65 4.38
C ALA A 608 -19.65 2.12 4.35
N LEU A 609 -20.17 2.93 5.29
CA LEU A 609 -19.77 4.34 5.44
C LEU A 609 -18.26 4.46 5.66
N VAL A 610 -17.69 3.65 6.57
CA VAL A 610 -16.25 3.63 6.88
C VAL A 610 -15.42 3.20 5.68
N TYR A 611 -15.80 2.13 4.99
CA TYR A 611 -15.08 1.66 3.79
C TYR A 611 -15.08 2.74 2.69
N LEU A 612 -16.23 3.30 2.35
CA LEU A 612 -16.34 4.28 1.27
C LEU A 612 -15.61 5.59 1.62
N THR A 613 -15.63 5.98 2.89
CA THR A 613 -15.00 7.21 3.39
C THR A 613 -13.49 7.09 3.54
N LEU A 614 -12.97 5.94 3.98
CA LEU A 614 -11.55 5.77 4.32
C LEU A 614 -10.76 4.94 3.32
N VAL A 615 -11.39 4.04 2.57
CA VAL A 615 -10.69 3.20 1.59
C VAL A 615 -10.89 3.76 0.18
N ALA A 616 -12.13 4.02 -0.21
CA ALA A 616 -12.45 4.34 -1.61
C ALA A 616 -12.20 5.81 -1.99
N TYR A 617 -12.36 6.74 -1.05
CA TYR A 617 -12.35 8.17 -1.35
C TYR A 617 -10.97 8.86 -1.25
N PRO A 618 -10.25 8.78 -0.12
CA PRO A 618 -8.94 9.40 0.02
C PRO A 618 -7.80 8.51 -0.50
N ARG A 619 -6.67 9.14 -0.79
CA ARG A 619 -5.40 8.45 -1.05
C ARG A 619 -4.44 8.61 0.12
N TYR A 620 -3.58 7.61 0.34
CA TYR A 620 -2.62 7.62 1.45
C TYR A 620 -1.19 7.30 0.99
N ILE A 621 -0.22 8.04 1.50
CA ILE A 621 1.19 7.86 1.18
C ILE A 621 2.02 7.73 2.45
N ASP A 622 2.86 6.70 2.49
CA ASP A 622 3.90 6.58 3.49
C ASP A 622 5.13 7.37 3.03
N TRP A 623 5.42 8.45 3.72
CA TRP A 623 6.50 9.33 3.34
C TRP A 623 7.91 8.78 3.62
N GLN A 624 8.03 7.73 4.42
CA GLN A 624 9.33 7.11 4.72
C GLN A 624 9.76 6.17 3.59
N SER A 625 8.86 5.34 3.10
CA SER A 625 9.09 4.43 1.97
C SER A 625 8.91 5.11 0.62
N GLY A 626 8.04 6.13 0.54
CA GLY A 626 7.59 6.77 -0.70
C GLY A 626 6.48 5.98 -1.42
N LEU A 627 5.91 4.97 -0.77
CA LEU A 627 4.88 4.11 -1.34
C LEU A 627 3.48 4.60 -0.98
N TRP A 628 2.51 4.27 -1.84
CA TRP A 628 1.10 4.29 -1.46
C TRP A 628 0.86 3.27 -0.36
N MET A 629 -0.03 3.60 0.57
CA MET A 629 -0.40 2.72 1.67
C MET A 629 -1.91 2.67 1.85
N SER A 630 -2.36 1.76 2.67
CA SER A 630 -3.75 1.62 3.07
C SER A 630 -4.07 2.47 4.32
N PRO A 631 -5.35 2.81 4.58
CA PRO A 631 -5.74 3.43 5.84
C PRO A 631 -5.37 2.56 7.06
N GLU A 632 -5.44 1.23 6.93
CA GLU A 632 -5.05 0.28 7.98
C GLU A 632 -3.57 0.46 8.36
N GLN A 633 -2.69 0.56 7.37
CA GLN A 633 -1.26 0.80 7.60
C GLN A 633 -1.03 2.16 8.27
N LEU A 634 -1.71 3.22 7.82
CA LEU A 634 -1.61 4.53 8.46
C LEU A 634 -2.07 4.48 9.93
N ILE A 635 -3.21 3.85 10.21
CA ILE A 635 -3.74 3.72 11.58
C ILE A 635 -2.71 3.02 12.48
N ARG A 636 -2.15 1.89 12.02
CA ARG A 636 -1.12 1.15 12.78
C ARG A 636 0.16 1.97 12.99
N GLN A 637 0.62 2.71 11.97
CA GLN A 637 1.77 3.60 12.11
C GLN A 637 1.50 4.70 13.16
N LEU A 638 0.33 5.33 13.11
CA LEU A 638 -0.05 6.38 14.06
C LEU A 638 -0.17 5.82 15.49
N ALA A 639 -0.75 4.62 15.64
CA ALA A 639 -0.87 3.94 16.92
C ALA A 639 0.50 3.61 17.53
N ALA A 640 1.43 3.04 16.74
CA ALA A 640 2.79 2.72 17.20
C ALA A 640 3.60 3.97 17.58
N GLN A 641 3.29 5.11 16.96
CA GLN A 641 3.96 6.39 17.19
C GLN A 641 3.39 7.18 18.38
N GLY A 642 2.23 6.79 18.92
CA GLY A 642 1.53 7.45 20.02
C GLY A 642 0.96 8.84 19.69
N ASN A 643 0.28 9.46 20.68
CA ASN A 643 -0.27 10.81 20.55
C ASN A 643 0.82 11.87 20.73
N SER A 644 0.82 12.92 19.90
CA SER A 644 1.64 14.10 20.18
C SER A 644 1.02 14.93 21.32
N SER A 645 1.86 15.41 22.25
CA SER A 645 1.37 16.22 23.38
C SER A 645 0.74 17.54 22.92
N SER A 646 -0.40 17.88 23.51
CA SER A 646 -1.13 19.15 23.30
C SER A 646 -0.63 20.29 24.19
N GLN A 647 0.44 20.08 24.97
CA GLN A 647 0.97 21.11 25.87
C GLN A 647 1.35 22.38 25.10
N LYS A 648 1.15 23.55 25.72
CA LYS A 648 1.46 24.88 25.15
C LYS A 648 2.94 24.97 24.79
N ALA A 649 3.28 24.59 23.57
CA ALA A 649 4.62 24.77 23.04
C ALA A 649 4.95 26.26 22.98
N SER A 650 6.11 26.64 23.54
CA SER A 650 6.62 28.01 23.47
C SER A 650 6.73 28.47 22.01
N ARG A 651 6.74 29.78 21.75
CA ARG A 651 6.89 30.29 20.36
C ARG A 651 8.14 29.70 19.69
N TRP A 652 9.24 29.55 20.44
CA TRP A 652 10.49 28.93 19.99
C TRP A 652 10.34 27.44 19.64
N GLN A 653 9.68 26.66 20.50
CA GLN A 653 9.43 25.24 20.22
C GLN A 653 8.55 25.06 18.98
N ARG A 654 7.51 25.89 18.81
CA ARG A 654 6.68 25.89 17.60
C ARG A 654 7.47 26.21 16.34
N TRP A 655 8.43 27.13 16.40
CA TRP A 655 9.33 27.42 15.28
C TRP A 655 10.27 26.26 14.95
N GLN A 656 10.86 25.61 15.96
CA GLN A 656 11.69 24.42 15.76
C GLN A 656 10.91 23.26 15.12
N ILE A 657 9.69 23.00 15.61
CA ILE A 657 8.80 21.98 15.04
C ILE A 657 8.44 22.31 13.59
N LYS A 658 8.13 23.57 13.29
CA LYS A 658 7.83 24.00 11.91
C LYS A 658 9.04 23.83 10.99
N LEU A 659 10.24 24.20 11.44
CA LEU A 659 11.47 24.06 10.67
C LEU A 659 11.82 22.60 10.42
N SER A 660 11.64 21.72 11.41
CA SER A 660 11.90 20.29 11.25
C SER A 660 10.96 19.66 10.22
N TYR A 661 9.66 19.94 10.29
CA TYR A 661 8.69 19.46 9.30
C TYR A 661 8.91 20.05 7.92
N LEU A 662 9.30 21.34 7.82
CA LEU A 662 9.64 21.96 6.55
C LEU A 662 10.85 21.28 5.91
N ALA A 663 11.91 21.04 6.69
CA ALA A 663 13.10 20.33 6.22
C ALA A 663 12.78 18.88 5.78
N GLN A 664 11.91 18.17 6.51
CA GLN A 664 11.44 16.84 6.12
C GLN A 664 10.62 16.85 4.84
N THR A 665 9.86 17.90 4.57
CA THR A 665 8.98 18.00 3.40
C THR A 665 9.77 18.24 2.10
N PHE A 666 10.94 18.88 2.18
CA PHE A 666 11.80 19.17 1.03
C PHE A 666 12.98 18.19 0.85
N ARG A 667 13.07 17.16 1.71
CA ARG A 667 13.91 15.97 1.49
C ARG A 667 13.11 14.93 0.73
#